data_AF-A0A0C1GL04-F1
#
_entry.id   AF-A0A0C1GL04-F1
#
_cell.length_a   1.000
_cell.length_b   1.000
_cell.length_c   1.000
_cell.angle_alpha   90.00
_cell.angle_beta   90.00
_cell.angle_gamma   90.00
#
_symmetry.space_group_name_H-M   'P 1'
#
loop_
_entity.id
_entity.type
_entity.pdbx_description
1 polymer ?
#
loop_
_entity_poly.entity_id
_entity_poly.type
_entity_poly.pdbx_seq_one_letter_code
_entity_poly.pdbx_strand_id
1 'polypeptide(L)'
;MPSGYLVQLGDGSLDHGDTITSTYSSFTTDQNLGAGNWSWSGTHGGTPYTNEVEPGVYYLATDGNVYFVPDYGPPDTFSSATADSPPAYTDTDGPVEGTSGADTIDSSYTDADGDQIDNGSGGGASGNQDTVEAGAGDDTVDAGADNDMVFGGSGGDSLAGGSGGDTIYGDSSSEAGLTESDQSIGNSNVTDTSSGFTVTARDLSGTANAANIDYYDGGFGVAGAISDSDSLVDAQIGYDKASGISEEIIVDFDQDTDDVSFSFKHLYTDTYGEEGHWAIYKDGALVAEGDFTETTPGSGTGTIDINGYGDFDQLVLSANLQTDGTDGSDYMVTDVTFTVPPEDPADGDDSIDGGDGDDVIYGQGGNDTLQGGSGADTLDGGAGDDSIIAGEGDSASGGAGDDYFTIEDTGDSGSNDVTITGGDDGETSGDTLDFNGQLDKGTLVITDDTGGSKTGSAKLLDGSTVYFSGIENIICFTAGTRIATPAGLRPIETLGLGDLVMTRDNGLQPVRWISQSTVPAADNLAPIRIKAGQFGAERDLLVSPQHRMLFTGSQASLLFGESEVLVSAVHMLNDRSIRREPGGTVTYVHVLFGQHEIIYAEGAASESFHPGIQAVSALEEPVREELFRIMPDLRWHSGEGGRTARLCASRHEAALLVPRAPQDQ
;
A
#
# COMPACT_ATOMS: atom_id res chain seq x y z
N MET A 1 -32.45 27.78 -23.54
CA MET A 1 -31.63 26.77 -24.21
C MET A 1 -30.65 27.49 -25.09
N PRO A 2 -29.45 27.78 -24.57
CA PRO A 2 -28.32 28.17 -25.40
C PRO A 2 -28.01 27.07 -26.43
N SER A 3 -27.17 27.41 -27.41
CA SER A 3 -26.58 26.43 -28.31
C SER A 3 -25.07 26.62 -28.26
N GLY A 4 -24.34 25.53 -28.18
CA GLY A 4 -22.91 25.51 -27.95
C GLY A 4 -22.28 24.30 -28.61
N TYR A 5 -20.94 24.27 -28.57
CA TYR A 5 -20.18 23.08 -28.88
C TYR A 5 -19.98 22.28 -27.61
N LEU A 6 -20.21 20.96 -27.69
CA LEU A 6 -19.80 20.04 -26.63
C LEU A 6 -18.28 20.09 -26.51
N VAL A 7 -17.79 20.45 -25.33
CA VAL A 7 -16.38 20.39 -24.94
C VAL A 7 -16.09 18.95 -24.49
N GLN A 8 -14.94 18.43 -24.87
CA GLN A 8 -14.48 17.09 -24.54
C GLN A 8 -13.25 17.24 -23.64
N LEU A 9 -13.53 17.19 -22.32
CA LEU A 9 -12.59 17.38 -21.21
C LEU A 9 -11.34 16.51 -21.36
N GLY A 10 -11.50 15.26 -21.80
CA GLY A 10 -10.39 14.35 -21.95
C GLY A 10 -9.95 13.76 -20.61
N ASP A 11 -9.58 14.62 -19.65
CA ASP A 11 -9.13 14.29 -18.30
C ASP A 11 -10.16 14.61 -17.20
N GLY A 12 -11.33 15.13 -17.56
CA GLY A 12 -12.39 15.48 -16.59
C GLY A 12 -12.31 16.92 -16.08
N SER A 13 -11.27 17.68 -16.45
CA SER A 13 -11.12 19.09 -16.14
C SER A 13 -11.27 19.97 -17.40
N LEU A 14 -11.61 21.25 -17.22
CA LEU A 14 -11.56 22.25 -18.29
C LEU A 14 -10.17 22.87 -18.36
N ASP A 15 -9.46 22.63 -19.46
CA ASP A 15 -8.05 22.97 -19.59
C ASP A 15 -7.68 23.40 -21.04
N HIS A 16 -6.39 23.46 -21.39
CA HIS A 16 -5.94 23.81 -22.74
C HIS A 16 -5.99 22.62 -23.72
N GLY A 17 -5.87 21.39 -23.21
CA GLY A 17 -5.91 20.13 -23.96
C GLY A 17 -7.28 19.77 -24.51
N ASP A 18 -8.32 20.38 -23.94
CA ASP A 18 -9.71 20.30 -24.37
C ASP A 18 -9.96 20.42 -25.88
N THR A 19 -10.84 19.55 -26.38
CA THR A 19 -11.33 19.62 -27.76
C THR A 19 -12.82 19.89 -27.80
N ILE A 20 -13.31 20.39 -28.94
CA ILE A 20 -14.75 20.55 -29.15
C ILE A 20 -15.24 19.70 -30.32
N THR A 21 -16.46 19.21 -30.18
CA THR A 21 -17.11 18.50 -31.27
C THR A 21 -17.43 19.45 -32.44
N SER A 22 -17.46 18.91 -33.66
CA SER A 22 -17.85 19.67 -34.85
C SER A 22 -19.36 20.03 -34.92
N THR A 23 -20.17 19.56 -33.96
CA THR A 23 -21.62 19.73 -33.97
C THR A 23 -22.03 20.82 -32.98
N TYR A 24 -22.68 21.86 -33.49
CA TYR A 24 -23.28 22.92 -32.68
C TYR A 24 -24.72 22.56 -32.31
N SER A 25 -24.98 22.27 -31.04
CA SER A 25 -26.26 21.70 -30.58
C SER A 25 -26.89 22.54 -29.47
N SER A 26 -28.20 22.38 -29.26
CA SER A 26 -28.92 23.04 -28.17
C SER A 26 -28.93 22.17 -26.92
N PHE A 27 -28.69 22.78 -25.76
CA PHE A 27 -28.69 22.09 -24.47
C PHE A 27 -29.51 22.84 -23.41
N THR A 28 -29.76 22.17 -22.28
CA THR A 28 -30.41 22.76 -21.10
C THR A 28 -29.34 23.05 -20.07
N THR A 29 -29.17 24.34 -19.74
CA THR A 29 -28.20 24.79 -18.76
C THR A 29 -28.57 24.30 -17.37
N ASP A 30 -27.59 23.70 -16.69
CA ASP A 30 -27.63 23.49 -15.25
C ASP A 30 -26.87 24.62 -14.53
N GLN A 31 -25.57 24.77 -14.83
CA GLN A 31 -24.70 25.81 -14.28
C GLN A 31 -24.03 26.66 -15.37
N ASN A 32 -23.75 27.92 -15.04
CA ASN A 32 -22.89 28.79 -15.84
C ASN A 32 -21.50 28.79 -15.20
N LEU A 33 -20.51 28.25 -15.90
CA LEU A 33 -19.17 28.00 -15.39
C LEU A 33 -18.28 29.24 -15.47
N GLY A 34 -18.49 30.10 -16.46
CA GLY A 34 -17.76 31.36 -16.59
C GLY A 34 -17.40 31.70 -18.04
N ALA A 35 -16.69 32.82 -18.21
CA ALA A 35 -16.18 33.22 -19.50
C ALA A 35 -14.76 32.67 -19.72
N GLY A 36 -14.43 32.37 -20.97
CA GLY A 36 -13.08 32.01 -21.40
C GLY A 36 -12.97 32.17 -22.92
N ASN A 37 -11.83 31.79 -23.50
CA ASN A 37 -11.60 31.94 -24.93
C ASN A 37 -11.35 30.60 -25.60
N TRP A 38 -11.48 30.60 -26.92
CA TRP A 38 -11.03 29.53 -27.79
C TRP A 38 -10.23 30.14 -28.94
N SER A 39 -9.13 29.49 -29.31
CA SER A 39 -8.36 29.81 -30.51
C SER A 39 -8.81 28.94 -31.68
N TRP A 40 -9.18 29.57 -32.79
CA TRP A 40 -9.76 28.88 -33.93
C TRP A 40 -8.91 29.04 -35.18
N SER A 41 -8.79 27.97 -35.97
CA SER A 41 -8.28 28.03 -37.34
C SER A 41 -9.25 27.39 -38.30
N GLY A 42 -9.46 27.98 -39.48
CA GLY A 42 -10.47 27.49 -40.41
C GLY A 42 -10.71 28.37 -41.61
N THR A 43 -11.94 28.33 -42.13
CA THR A 43 -12.38 29.19 -43.24
C THR A 43 -13.73 29.81 -42.91
N HIS A 44 -13.81 31.14 -42.96
CA HIS A 44 -15.06 31.91 -42.76
C HIS A 44 -15.37 32.71 -44.02
N GLY A 45 -16.56 32.54 -44.60
CA GLY A 45 -16.94 33.22 -45.85
C GLY A 45 -16.00 32.95 -47.04
N GLY A 46 -15.24 31.85 -47.02
CA GLY A 46 -14.22 31.52 -48.03
C GLY A 46 -12.84 32.14 -47.82
N THR A 47 -12.62 32.86 -46.71
CA THR A 47 -11.31 33.40 -46.33
C THR A 47 -10.72 32.55 -45.20
N PRO A 48 -9.47 32.07 -45.32
CA PRO A 48 -8.82 31.33 -44.24
C PRO A 48 -8.49 32.26 -43.07
N TYR A 49 -8.59 31.73 -41.85
CA TYR A 49 -8.15 32.38 -40.61
C TYR A 49 -7.36 31.38 -39.77
N THR A 50 -6.45 31.85 -38.93
CA THR A 50 -5.51 31.02 -38.18
C THR A 50 -5.27 31.62 -36.81
N ASN A 51 -5.45 30.81 -35.75
CA ASN A 51 -5.31 31.18 -34.33
C ASN A 51 -6.04 32.48 -33.97
N GLU A 52 -7.24 32.65 -34.49
CA GLU A 52 -8.08 33.77 -34.09
C GLU A 52 -8.76 33.43 -32.77
N VAL A 53 -8.48 34.24 -31.74
CA VAL A 53 -9.05 34.08 -30.40
C VAL A 53 -10.47 34.64 -30.36
N GLU A 54 -11.43 33.81 -29.95
CA GLU A 54 -12.82 34.19 -29.76
C GLU A 54 -13.24 33.97 -28.29
N PRO A 55 -13.79 35.00 -27.62
CA PRO A 55 -14.34 34.85 -26.29
C PRO A 55 -15.72 34.16 -26.32
N GLY A 56 -16.10 33.55 -25.21
CA GLY A 56 -17.42 32.97 -25.02
C GLY A 56 -17.69 32.57 -23.57
N VAL A 57 -18.74 31.77 -23.37
CA VAL A 57 -19.18 31.34 -22.03
C VAL A 57 -19.32 29.82 -22.00
N TYR A 58 -18.79 29.21 -20.94
CA TYR A 58 -18.90 27.79 -20.64
C TYR A 58 -20.12 27.51 -19.76
N TYR A 59 -20.79 26.40 -20.01
CA TYR A 59 -21.96 25.96 -19.26
C TYR A 59 -21.89 24.46 -19.01
N LEU A 60 -22.22 24.04 -17.78
CA LEU A 60 -22.60 22.67 -17.49
C LEU A 60 -24.06 22.48 -17.88
N ALA A 61 -24.34 21.45 -18.66
CA ALA A 61 -25.69 21.07 -19.04
C ALA A 61 -26.27 20.02 -18.09
N THR A 62 -27.60 19.93 -18.03
CA THR A 62 -28.30 18.92 -17.20
C THR A 62 -28.09 17.47 -17.65
N ASP A 63 -27.31 17.25 -18.71
CA ASP A 63 -26.91 15.92 -19.19
C ASP A 63 -25.48 15.55 -18.75
N GLY A 64 -24.90 16.33 -17.83
CA GLY A 64 -23.55 16.15 -17.28
C GLY A 64 -22.43 16.73 -18.14
N ASN A 65 -22.72 17.23 -19.35
CA ASN A 65 -21.65 17.66 -20.25
C ASN A 65 -21.39 19.16 -20.22
N VAL A 66 -20.14 19.54 -20.44
CA VAL A 66 -19.72 20.94 -20.61
C VAL A 66 -19.90 21.41 -22.05
N TYR A 67 -20.47 22.60 -22.23
CA TYR A 67 -20.66 23.24 -23.52
C TYR A 67 -20.05 24.65 -23.55
N PHE A 68 -19.32 24.96 -24.63
CA PHE A 68 -18.84 26.31 -24.91
C PHE A 68 -19.78 27.04 -25.88
N VAL A 69 -20.15 28.28 -25.54
CA VAL A 69 -21.00 29.16 -26.35
C VAL A 69 -20.18 30.37 -26.81
N PRO A 70 -19.75 30.40 -28.10
CA PRO A 70 -18.96 31.50 -28.65
C PRO A 70 -19.79 32.80 -28.75
N ASP A 71 -19.19 33.95 -28.43
CA ASP A 71 -19.87 35.26 -28.47
C ASP A 71 -20.22 35.72 -29.90
N TYR A 72 -19.44 35.33 -30.91
CA TYR A 72 -19.66 35.69 -32.32
C TYR A 72 -20.48 34.65 -33.08
N GLY A 73 -20.85 33.55 -32.42
CA GLY A 73 -21.63 32.44 -32.98
C GLY A 73 -20.76 31.36 -33.63
N PRO A 74 -21.36 30.27 -34.15
CA PRO A 74 -20.58 29.14 -34.64
C PRO A 74 -19.76 29.51 -35.91
N PRO A 75 -18.47 29.15 -35.99
CA PRO A 75 -17.70 29.27 -37.23
C PRO A 75 -18.30 28.42 -38.38
N ASP A 76 -18.13 28.88 -39.62
CA ASP A 76 -18.61 28.19 -40.83
C ASP A 76 -17.97 26.80 -40.98
N THR A 77 -16.64 26.75 -40.81
CA THR A 77 -15.81 25.55 -40.75
C THR A 77 -14.54 25.87 -39.94
N PHE A 78 -14.05 24.90 -39.18
CA PHE A 78 -12.75 24.96 -38.50
C PHE A 78 -11.95 23.70 -38.78
N SER A 79 -10.63 23.84 -38.83
CA SER A 79 -9.65 22.75 -38.94
C SER A 79 -8.97 22.45 -37.61
N SER A 80 -8.94 23.41 -36.69
CA SER A 80 -8.55 23.24 -35.29
C SER A 80 -9.32 24.23 -34.42
N ALA A 81 -9.51 23.84 -33.17
CA ALA A 81 -10.06 24.65 -32.11
C ALA A 81 -9.36 24.20 -30.82
N THR A 82 -8.81 25.14 -30.06
CA THR A 82 -8.16 24.87 -28.76
C THR A 82 -8.71 25.84 -27.73
N ALA A 83 -9.00 25.35 -26.53
CA ALA A 83 -9.40 26.20 -25.43
C ALA A 83 -8.25 27.16 -25.07
N ASP A 84 -8.55 28.41 -24.74
CA ASP A 84 -7.55 29.41 -24.36
C ASP A 84 -8.05 30.15 -23.12
N SER A 85 -7.37 29.92 -21.99
CA SER A 85 -7.77 30.45 -20.68
C SER A 85 -9.22 30.08 -20.29
N PRO A 86 -9.58 28.78 -20.22
CA PRO A 86 -10.89 28.36 -19.74
C PRO A 86 -11.10 28.73 -18.26
N PRO A 87 -12.36 28.85 -17.78
CA PRO A 87 -12.64 28.92 -16.36
C PRO A 87 -12.35 27.56 -15.70
N ALA A 88 -11.93 27.57 -14.43
CA ALA A 88 -11.75 26.34 -13.66
C ALA A 88 -13.08 25.57 -13.56
N TYR A 89 -13.04 24.31 -13.95
CA TYR A 89 -14.11 23.32 -13.82
C TYR A 89 -13.48 21.94 -13.85
N THR A 90 -14.00 21.07 -13.02
CA THR A 90 -13.72 19.63 -12.92
C THR A 90 -15.08 18.95 -12.87
N ASP A 91 -15.21 17.81 -13.54
CA ASP A 91 -16.44 17.03 -13.51
C ASP A 91 -16.64 16.48 -12.09
N THR A 92 -17.79 16.77 -11.48
CA THR A 92 -18.14 16.41 -10.09
C THR A 92 -18.51 14.93 -9.94
N ASP A 93 -17.78 14.03 -10.59
CA ASP A 93 -17.95 12.58 -10.53
C ASP A 93 -16.56 11.93 -10.59
N GLY A 94 -15.63 12.46 -9.80
CA GLY A 94 -14.27 11.99 -9.62
C GLY A 94 -14.12 11.10 -8.38
N PRO A 95 -12.89 10.60 -8.11
CA PRO A 95 -12.60 9.95 -6.85
C PRO A 95 -12.81 10.93 -5.67
N VAL A 96 -13.21 10.41 -4.52
CA VAL A 96 -13.28 11.20 -3.29
C VAL A 96 -11.86 11.37 -2.74
N GLU A 97 -11.32 12.58 -2.86
CA GLU A 97 -9.93 12.88 -2.52
C GLU A 97 -9.77 13.37 -1.06
N GLY A 98 -8.86 12.74 -0.34
CA GLY A 98 -8.36 13.18 0.96
C GLY A 98 -7.30 14.28 0.86
N THR A 99 -6.63 14.56 1.97
CA THR A 99 -5.58 15.57 2.06
C THR A 99 -4.24 14.94 2.45
N SER A 100 -3.20 15.75 2.62
CA SER A 100 -1.89 15.27 3.07
C SER A 100 -1.80 15.10 4.60
N GLY A 101 -2.91 14.94 5.32
CA GLY A 101 -2.85 14.56 6.72
C GLY A 101 -4.13 13.88 7.19
N ALA A 102 -4.04 13.16 8.31
CA ALA A 102 -5.12 12.32 8.87
C ALA A 102 -6.55 12.85 8.68
N ASP A 103 -7.26 12.21 7.75
CA ASP A 103 -8.62 12.48 7.34
C ASP A 103 -9.60 11.44 7.87
N THR A 104 -10.89 11.79 7.83
CA THR A 104 -11.98 10.86 8.12
C THR A 104 -12.96 10.98 6.97
N ILE A 105 -12.87 10.01 6.06
CA ILE A 105 -13.58 9.97 4.79
C ILE A 105 -14.74 8.97 4.96
N ASP A 106 -15.91 9.52 5.25
CA ASP A 106 -17.17 8.77 5.34
C ASP A 106 -18.24 9.47 4.48
N SER A 107 -19.47 8.98 4.48
CA SER A 107 -20.62 9.60 3.77
C SER A 107 -20.91 11.08 4.10
N SER A 108 -20.22 11.68 5.08
CA SER A 108 -20.32 13.11 5.41
C SER A 108 -19.12 13.95 4.94
N TYR A 109 -18.07 13.30 4.46
CA TYR A 109 -16.91 13.95 3.87
C TYR A 109 -17.25 14.50 2.47
N THR A 110 -16.67 15.65 2.13
CA THR A 110 -16.78 16.29 0.82
C THR A 110 -15.43 16.89 0.49
N ASP A 111 -14.85 16.52 -0.64
CA ASP A 111 -13.55 17.03 -1.06
C ASP A 111 -13.61 18.45 -1.66
N ALA A 112 -12.51 18.88 -2.28
CA ALA A 112 -12.37 20.21 -2.86
C ALA A 112 -13.22 20.41 -4.13
N ASP A 113 -13.45 19.34 -4.88
CA ASP A 113 -14.21 19.31 -6.13
C ASP A 113 -15.71 19.11 -5.87
N GLY A 114 -16.05 18.64 -4.66
CA GLY A 114 -17.41 18.50 -4.18
C GLY A 114 -17.91 17.06 -4.15
N ASP A 115 -17.02 16.09 -4.34
CA ASP A 115 -17.35 14.67 -4.41
C ASP A 115 -17.47 14.08 -3.00
N GLN A 116 -18.33 13.07 -2.87
CA GLN A 116 -18.70 12.45 -1.60
C GLN A 116 -18.97 10.96 -1.78
N ILE A 117 -18.81 10.19 -0.71
CA ILE A 117 -19.32 8.82 -0.59
C ILE A 117 -20.86 8.91 -0.48
N ASP A 118 -21.62 9.05 -1.60
CA ASP A 118 -23.08 8.83 -1.64
C ASP A 118 -23.82 8.79 -3.02
N ASN A 119 -25.04 8.20 -2.95
CA ASN A 119 -26.35 8.60 -3.53
C ASN A 119 -26.67 8.51 -5.03
N GLY A 120 -26.15 7.51 -5.74
CA GLY A 120 -26.71 7.12 -7.04
C GLY A 120 -26.12 7.84 -8.25
N SER A 121 -24.92 8.39 -8.09
CA SER A 121 -24.13 9.06 -9.14
C SER A 121 -22.91 8.26 -9.57
N GLY A 122 -22.31 7.46 -8.67
CA GLY A 122 -21.14 6.63 -8.95
C GLY A 122 -21.40 5.47 -9.92
N GLY A 123 -20.44 4.55 -10.01
CA GLY A 123 -20.51 3.40 -10.89
C GLY A 123 -21.63 2.39 -10.53
N GLY A 124 -21.83 1.39 -11.39
CA GLY A 124 -22.68 0.25 -11.06
C GLY A 124 -24.19 0.45 -11.25
N ALA A 125 -24.97 -0.56 -10.87
CA ALA A 125 -26.42 -0.59 -11.13
C ALA A 125 -27.24 0.27 -10.14
N SER A 126 -26.63 0.57 -8.99
CA SER A 126 -27.20 1.35 -7.89
C SER A 126 -26.69 2.79 -7.87
N GLY A 127 -25.51 3.04 -8.46
CA GLY A 127 -24.82 4.32 -8.50
C GLY A 127 -24.07 4.68 -7.22
N ASN A 128 -23.63 3.69 -6.44
CA ASN A 128 -22.84 3.90 -5.23
C ASN A 128 -21.51 3.13 -5.29
N GLN A 129 -21.01 2.77 -6.48
CA GLN A 129 -19.64 2.26 -6.58
C GLN A 129 -18.72 3.48 -6.57
N ASP A 130 -18.02 3.65 -5.45
CA ASP A 130 -17.21 4.83 -5.16
C ASP A 130 -15.72 4.50 -5.35
N THR A 131 -14.92 5.51 -5.66
CA THR A 131 -13.44 5.43 -5.65
C THR A 131 -12.94 6.45 -4.65
N VAL A 132 -12.11 6.03 -3.69
CA VAL A 132 -11.60 6.88 -2.62
C VAL A 132 -10.07 6.89 -2.67
N GLU A 133 -9.49 8.08 -2.67
CA GLU A 133 -8.03 8.31 -2.60
C GLU A 133 -7.73 9.10 -1.33
N ALA A 134 -7.37 8.42 -0.24
CA ALA A 134 -7.23 9.05 1.08
C ALA A 134 -5.98 9.94 1.20
N GLY A 135 -4.90 9.59 0.49
CA GLY A 135 -3.77 10.50 0.25
C GLY A 135 -2.59 10.23 1.16
N ALA A 136 -2.26 11.13 2.07
CA ALA A 136 -1.15 10.90 2.99
C ALA A 136 -1.57 11.25 4.40
N GLY A 137 -1.18 10.45 5.40
CA GLY A 137 -1.66 10.63 6.76
C GLY A 137 -2.05 9.30 7.37
N ASP A 138 -2.51 9.33 8.61
CA ASP A 138 -3.16 8.15 9.20
C ASP A 138 -4.67 8.37 9.00
N ASP A 139 -5.22 7.83 7.92
CA ASP A 139 -6.56 8.12 7.44
C ASP A 139 -7.60 7.09 7.94
N THR A 140 -8.87 7.46 7.87
CA THR A 140 -9.97 6.55 8.21
C THR A 140 -11.05 6.63 7.13
N VAL A 141 -11.27 5.53 6.43
CA VAL A 141 -12.20 5.42 5.30
C VAL A 141 -13.33 4.42 5.61
N ASP A 142 -14.57 4.79 5.30
CA ASP A 142 -15.77 3.92 5.31
C ASP A 142 -16.50 4.08 3.96
N ALA A 143 -16.22 3.18 3.00
CA ALA A 143 -16.69 3.27 1.62
C ALA A 143 -18.18 2.93 1.45
N GLY A 144 -18.70 2.06 2.31
CA GLY A 144 -20.15 1.93 2.51
C GLY A 144 -20.77 0.76 1.76
N ALA A 145 -21.35 1.00 0.58
CA ALA A 145 -22.20 -0.01 -0.06
C ALA A 145 -22.15 0.03 -1.58
N ASP A 146 -22.28 -1.16 -2.19
CA ASP A 146 -21.88 -1.51 -3.55
C ASP A 146 -20.35 -1.78 -3.61
N ASN A 147 -19.84 -2.02 -4.81
CA ASN A 147 -18.46 -2.46 -4.99
C ASN A 147 -17.54 -1.26 -5.12
N ASP A 148 -16.75 -1.01 -4.09
CA ASP A 148 -15.95 0.20 -3.95
C ASP A 148 -14.46 -0.05 -4.22
N MET A 149 -13.74 1.02 -4.52
CA MET A 149 -12.29 1.01 -4.67
C MET A 149 -11.66 2.00 -3.70
N VAL A 150 -10.75 1.55 -2.85
CA VAL A 150 -10.16 2.37 -1.79
C VAL A 150 -8.63 2.31 -1.85
N PHE A 151 -8.02 3.48 -1.78
CA PHE A 151 -6.59 3.74 -1.75
C PHE A 151 -6.28 4.47 -0.44
N GLY A 152 -5.60 3.83 0.52
CA GLY A 152 -5.22 4.46 1.79
C GLY A 152 -4.13 5.52 1.60
N GLY A 153 -3.14 5.21 0.76
CA GLY A 153 -2.03 6.12 0.54
C GLY A 153 -0.97 5.97 1.64
N SER A 154 -0.10 6.96 1.84
CA SER A 154 1.00 6.77 2.80
C SER A 154 0.57 7.01 4.25
N GLY A 155 0.89 6.10 5.16
CA GLY A 155 0.67 6.27 6.61
C GLY A 155 -0.09 5.08 7.19
N GLY A 156 -0.44 5.11 8.48
CA GLY A 156 -1.15 3.97 9.10
C GLY A 156 -2.66 4.15 9.02
N ASP A 157 -3.30 3.46 8.08
CA ASP A 157 -4.68 3.70 7.70
C ASP A 157 -5.69 2.74 8.32
N SER A 158 -6.94 3.18 8.41
CA SER A 158 -8.09 2.38 8.85
C SER A 158 -9.14 2.36 7.76
N LEU A 159 -9.20 1.27 6.97
CA LEU A 159 -10.00 1.18 5.75
C LEU A 159 -11.13 0.16 5.91
N ALA A 160 -12.37 0.55 5.57
CA ALA A 160 -13.53 -0.33 5.56
C ALA A 160 -14.25 -0.27 4.21
N GLY A 161 -14.39 -1.42 3.54
CA GLY A 161 -15.12 -1.56 2.26
C GLY A 161 -16.63 -1.49 2.46
N GLY A 162 -17.15 -2.33 3.36
CA GLY A 162 -18.54 -2.27 3.79
C GLY A 162 -19.36 -3.40 3.18
N SER A 163 -20.16 -3.14 2.14
CA SER A 163 -20.97 -4.18 1.52
C SER A 163 -20.90 -4.14 0.02
N GLY A 164 -20.53 -5.23 -0.63
CA GLY A 164 -20.15 -5.25 -2.03
C GLY A 164 -18.86 -6.04 -2.17
N GLY A 165 -18.47 -6.34 -3.41
CA GLY A 165 -17.14 -6.89 -3.66
C GLY A 165 -16.17 -5.76 -3.90
N ASP A 166 -15.41 -5.40 -2.88
CA ASP A 166 -14.59 -4.20 -2.79
C ASP A 166 -13.14 -4.50 -3.19
N THR A 167 -12.39 -3.45 -3.56
CA THR A 167 -10.95 -3.53 -3.81
C THR A 167 -10.23 -2.48 -2.98
N ILE A 168 -9.39 -2.91 -2.05
CA ILE A 168 -8.76 -2.04 -1.06
C ILE A 168 -7.25 -2.22 -1.13
N TYR A 169 -6.53 -1.11 -1.23
CA TYR A 169 -5.08 -1.02 -1.14
C TYR A 169 -4.74 -0.19 0.10
N GLY A 170 -3.92 -0.74 0.99
CA GLY A 170 -3.39 -0.06 2.17
C GLY A 170 -2.56 1.15 1.77
N ASP A 171 -1.36 0.91 1.24
CA ASP A 171 -0.49 2.06 0.98
C ASP A 171 -0.74 2.82 -0.33
N SER A 172 -1.38 2.25 -1.36
CA SER A 172 -1.41 2.88 -2.70
C SER A 172 -2.30 4.11 -2.72
N SER A 173 -1.95 5.13 -3.51
CA SER A 173 -2.69 6.40 -3.59
C SER A 173 -3.68 6.49 -4.76
N SER A 174 -3.54 5.65 -5.80
CA SER A 174 -4.44 5.63 -6.97
C SER A 174 -4.25 4.37 -7.82
N GLU A 175 -5.18 4.06 -8.72
CA GLU A 175 -5.01 2.98 -9.73
C GLU A 175 -3.79 3.22 -10.63
N ALA A 176 -3.54 4.49 -10.98
CA ALA A 176 -2.41 4.88 -11.82
C ALA A 176 -1.07 4.61 -11.11
N GLY A 177 -1.07 4.70 -9.78
CA GLY A 177 0.05 4.38 -8.91
C GLY A 177 0.41 2.90 -8.83
N LEU A 178 -0.46 1.97 -9.22
CA LEU A 178 -0.21 0.53 -9.09
C LEU A 178 0.69 -0.05 -10.19
N THR A 179 0.92 0.70 -11.27
CA THR A 179 1.65 0.21 -12.44
C THR A 179 2.54 1.28 -13.02
N GLU A 180 3.67 0.87 -13.61
CA GLU A 180 4.48 1.77 -14.43
C GLU A 180 3.58 2.45 -15.49
N SER A 181 3.58 3.78 -15.51
CA SER A 181 2.80 4.57 -16.45
C SER A 181 3.69 5.49 -17.28
N ASP A 182 3.53 5.45 -18.60
CA ASP A 182 4.21 6.36 -19.51
C ASP A 182 3.46 7.70 -19.52
N GLN A 183 4.11 8.75 -19.03
CA GLN A 183 3.60 10.11 -19.04
C GLN A 183 4.17 10.90 -20.22
N SER A 184 3.41 11.87 -20.70
CA SER A 184 3.84 12.79 -21.76
C SER A 184 3.45 14.22 -21.45
N ILE A 185 4.40 15.14 -21.58
CA ILE A 185 4.23 16.58 -21.43
C ILE A 185 4.34 17.20 -22.82
N GLY A 186 3.21 17.64 -23.34
CA GLY A 186 3.10 18.36 -24.60
C GLY A 186 2.55 19.77 -24.38
N ASN A 187 2.35 20.50 -25.47
CA ASN A 187 1.74 21.83 -25.41
C ASN A 187 0.29 21.84 -24.88
N SER A 188 -0.39 20.69 -24.83
CA SER A 188 -1.75 20.54 -24.34
C SER A 188 -1.84 20.49 -22.81
N ASN A 189 -0.83 19.94 -22.13
CA ASN A 189 -0.88 19.66 -20.68
C ASN A 189 0.35 20.16 -19.90
N VAL A 190 1.24 20.95 -20.51
CA VAL A 190 2.45 21.47 -19.83
C VAL A 190 2.15 22.32 -18.58
N THR A 191 0.93 22.85 -18.44
CA THR A 191 0.49 23.60 -17.25
C THR A 191 -0.41 22.80 -16.31
N ASP A 192 -0.66 21.53 -16.62
CA ASP A 192 -1.41 20.63 -15.76
C ASP A 192 -0.54 20.25 -14.56
N THR A 193 -1.01 20.59 -13.36
CA THR A 193 -0.33 20.29 -12.09
C THR A 193 -0.91 19.06 -11.39
N SER A 194 -1.91 18.39 -11.99
CA SER A 194 -2.55 17.16 -11.50
C SER A 194 -1.99 15.89 -12.15
N SER A 195 -1.11 16.01 -13.14
CA SER A 195 -0.61 14.89 -13.95
C SER A 195 0.73 14.29 -13.47
N GLY A 196 1.08 14.41 -12.20
CA GLY A 196 2.31 13.82 -11.64
C GLY A 196 3.61 14.56 -12.01
N PHE A 197 3.50 15.80 -12.47
CA PHE A 197 4.63 16.69 -12.74
C PHE A 197 4.23 18.15 -12.55
N THR A 198 5.24 19.00 -12.36
CA THR A 198 5.10 20.45 -12.42
C THR A 198 6.15 21.03 -13.37
N VAL A 199 5.72 21.82 -14.36
CA VAL A 199 6.64 22.55 -15.23
C VAL A 199 6.73 24.02 -14.85
N THR A 200 7.96 24.51 -14.67
CA THR A 200 8.21 25.93 -14.46
C THR A 200 9.21 26.48 -15.47
N ALA A 201 9.13 27.78 -15.71
CA ALA A 201 10.03 28.50 -16.60
C ALA A 201 10.80 29.57 -15.83
N ARG A 202 12.10 29.72 -16.11
CA ARG A 202 12.94 30.75 -15.50
C ARG A 202 13.64 31.59 -16.56
N ASP A 203 13.38 32.90 -16.50
CA ASP A 203 14.25 33.90 -17.10
C ASP A 203 15.34 34.28 -16.09
N LEU A 204 16.57 33.84 -16.35
CA LEU A 204 17.72 34.14 -15.50
C LEU A 204 18.20 35.61 -15.62
N SER A 205 17.57 36.43 -16.47
CA SER A 205 17.80 37.87 -16.58
C SER A 205 17.08 38.70 -15.50
N GLY A 206 16.04 38.15 -14.83
CA GLY A 206 15.50 38.65 -13.56
C GLY A 206 13.99 38.48 -13.28
N THR A 207 13.68 38.05 -12.04
CA THR A 207 12.38 37.78 -11.37
C THR A 207 11.57 36.61 -11.93
N ALA A 208 11.85 35.41 -11.40
CA ALA A 208 11.06 34.21 -11.59
C ALA A 208 9.60 34.41 -11.16
N ASN A 209 8.66 34.06 -12.02
CA ASN A 209 7.28 33.74 -11.67
C ASN A 209 6.83 32.56 -12.54
N ALA A 210 6.10 31.62 -11.94
CA ALA A 210 5.65 30.36 -12.50
C ALA A 210 4.66 30.47 -13.70
N ALA A 211 4.45 31.65 -14.27
CA ALA A 211 3.45 31.90 -15.32
C ALA A 211 4.10 32.32 -16.66
N ASN A 212 5.29 31.80 -16.94
CA ASN A 212 6.14 32.25 -18.03
C ASN A 212 6.41 31.14 -19.06
N ILE A 213 5.43 30.26 -19.31
CA ILE A 213 5.45 29.31 -20.43
C ILE A 213 4.68 29.96 -21.59
N ASP A 214 5.24 29.93 -22.79
CA ASP A 214 4.60 30.44 -24.01
C ASP A 214 4.65 29.38 -25.12
N TYR A 215 3.77 29.51 -26.11
CA TYR A 215 3.48 28.48 -27.08
C TYR A 215 3.69 28.97 -28.50
N TYR A 216 4.38 28.17 -29.31
CA TYR A 216 4.53 28.47 -30.73
C TYR A 216 4.62 27.17 -31.53
N ASP A 217 3.98 27.12 -32.69
CA ASP A 217 4.05 26.04 -33.68
C ASP A 217 4.01 24.59 -33.13
N GLY A 218 3.16 24.36 -32.12
CA GLY A 218 2.94 23.05 -31.51
C GLY A 218 3.95 22.65 -30.43
N GLY A 219 4.86 23.54 -30.03
CA GLY A 219 5.74 23.37 -28.87
C GLY A 219 5.53 24.45 -27.82
N PHE A 220 6.26 24.31 -26.72
CA PHE A 220 6.29 25.24 -25.60
C PHE A 220 7.73 25.68 -25.29
N GLY A 221 7.85 26.90 -24.76
CA GLY A 221 9.10 27.52 -24.37
C GLY A 221 8.88 28.51 -23.24
N VAL A 222 9.86 29.38 -22.99
CA VAL A 222 9.75 30.44 -22.00
C VAL A 222 9.11 31.68 -22.64
N ALA A 223 8.15 32.29 -21.94
CA ALA A 223 7.58 33.61 -22.21
C ALA A 223 8.59 34.69 -21.81
N GLY A 224 9.77 34.64 -22.42
CA GLY A 224 10.97 35.31 -21.97
C GLY A 224 11.30 36.58 -22.75
N ALA A 225 12.24 37.37 -22.21
CA ALA A 225 12.73 38.58 -22.86
C ALA A 225 13.97 38.35 -23.73
N ILE A 226 14.54 37.13 -23.72
CA ILE A 226 15.70 36.77 -24.54
C ILE A 226 15.20 36.47 -25.95
N SER A 227 14.99 37.55 -26.71
CA SER A 227 14.84 37.48 -28.16
C SER A 227 16.21 37.29 -28.79
N ASP A 228 16.43 36.12 -29.38
CA ASP A 228 17.50 35.98 -30.36
C ASP A 228 17.13 36.77 -31.62
N SER A 229 18.12 37.41 -32.23
CA SER A 229 17.92 38.46 -33.23
C SER A 229 17.48 37.92 -34.59
N ASP A 230 17.42 36.60 -34.79
CA ASP A 230 17.24 35.95 -36.08
C ASP A 230 15.90 35.20 -36.24
N SER A 231 15.34 34.59 -35.19
CA SER A 231 14.03 33.91 -35.23
C SER A 231 12.84 34.87 -35.06
N LEU A 232 13.02 35.96 -34.29
CA LEU A 232 11.95 36.90 -33.89
C LEU A 232 10.79 36.22 -33.14
N VAL A 233 11.04 35.08 -32.50
CA VAL A 233 10.06 34.36 -31.68
C VAL A 233 10.37 34.65 -30.21
N ASP A 234 9.37 35.13 -29.48
CA ASP A 234 9.52 35.43 -28.05
C ASP A 234 9.14 34.22 -27.16
N ALA A 235 8.53 33.18 -27.75
CA ALA A 235 8.09 31.95 -27.10
C ALA A 235 9.13 30.83 -27.31
N GLN A 236 10.22 30.86 -26.54
CA GLN A 236 11.39 30.00 -26.77
C GLN A 236 12.22 29.75 -25.51
N ILE A 237 13.15 28.81 -25.56
CA ILE A 237 14.28 28.72 -24.64
C ILE A 237 15.46 29.37 -25.37
N GLY A 238 15.81 30.60 -25.00
CA GLY A 238 16.86 31.39 -25.66
C GLY A 238 18.13 31.55 -24.84
N TYR A 239 19.28 31.68 -25.53
CA TYR A 239 20.56 32.07 -24.94
C TYR A 239 21.02 33.45 -25.42
N ASP A 240 21.17 34.41 -24.51
CA ASP A 240 21.74 35.72 -24.85
C ASP A 240 23.26 35.66 -24.82
N LYS A 241 23.89 35.64 -25.99
CA LYS A 241 25.34 35.70 -26.15
C LYS A 241 26.00 36.92 -25.49
N ALA A 242 25.32 38.07 -25.44
CA ALA A 242 25.89 39.31 -24.91
C ALA A 242 26.01 39.29 -23.38
N SER A 243 25.02 38.72 -22.68
CA SER A 243 25.03 38.56 -21.23
C SER A 243 25.59 37.22 -20.77
N GLY A 244 25.56 36.20 -21.62
CA GLY A 244 25.91 34.81 -21.32
C GLY A 244 24.87 34.11 -20.46
N ILE A 245 23.60 34.52 -20.58
CA ILE A 245 22.48 34.05 -19.76
C ILE A 245 21.53 33.24 -20.66
N SER A 246 21.06 32.11 -20.14
CA SER A 246 20.01 31.29 -20.76
C SER A 246 18.67 31.45 -20.05
N GLU A 247 17.60 31.16 -20.76
CA GLU A 247 16.32 30.74 -20.17
C GLU A 247 16.35 29.25 -19.79
N GLU A 248 15.49 28.86 -18.85
CA GLU A 248 15.33 27.47 -18.41
C GLU A 248 13.87 27.04 -18.45
N ILE A 249 13.61 25.84 -18.93
CA ILE A 249 12.42 25.04 -18.60
C ILE A 249 12.84 24.00 -17.57
N ILE A 250 12.06 23.86 -16.52
CA ILE A 250 12.30 22.94 -15.42
C ILE A 250 11.06 22.07 -15.30
N VAL A 251 11.26 20.77 -15.41
CA VAL A 251 10.26 19.76 -15.12
C VAL A 251 10.64 19.17 -13.76
N ASP A 252 9.81 19.42 -12.76
CA ASP A 252 9.84 18.73 -11.47
C ASP A 252 8.89 17.53 -11.60
N PHE A 253 9.40 16.32 -11.36
CA PHE A 253 8.57 15.12 -11.32
C PHE A 253 8.05 14.94 -9.89
N ASP A 254 6.76 14.65 -9.75
CA ASP A 254 6.17 14.47 -8.42
C ASP A 254 6.68 13.18 -7.75
N GLN A 255 7.09 12.22 -8.59
CA GLN A 255 7.80 11.00 -8.21
C GLN A 255 9.15 10.88 -8.89
N ASP A 256 10.07 10.15 -8.25
CA ASP A 256 11.35 9.80 -8.86
C ASP A 256 11.14 8.98 -10.13
N THR A 257 11.90 9.29 -11.18
CA THR A 257 11.95 8.51 -12.42
C THR A 257 13.39 8.15 -12.77
N ASP A 258 13.60 7.06 -13.51
CA ASP A 258 14.91 6.61 -13.98
C ASP A 258 15.15 6.84 -15.48
N ASP A 259 14.13 7.35 -16.18
CA ASP A 259 14.17 7.66 -17.60
C ASP A 259 13.38 8.92 -17.97
N VAL A 260 13.90 9.67 -18.95
CA VAL A 260 13.15 10.74 -19.61
C VAL A 260 13.63 10.90 -21.04
N SER A 261 12.69 11.09 -21.96
CA SER A 261 12.95 11.49 -23.34
C SER A 261 12.34 12.86 -23.60
N PHE A 262 13.00 13.71 -24.37
CA PHE A 262 12.39 14.95 -24.84
C PHE A 262 12.68 15.20 -26.30
N SER A 263 11.70 15.77 -27.00
CA SER A 263 11.80 16.22 -28.38
C SER A 263 11.80 17.74 -28.43
N PHE A 264 12.59 18.29 -29.36
CA PHE A 264 12.77 19.73 -29.50
C PHE A 264 12.74 20.17 -30.96
N LYS A 265 12.50 21.47 -31.14
CA LYS A 265 12.53 22.15 -32.43
C LYS A 265 13.31 23.47 -32.35
N HIS A 266 14.40 23.57 -33.09
CA HIS A 266 15.14 24.82 -33.27
C HIS A 266 14.31 25.82 -34.10
N LEU A 267 14.38 27.09 -33.73
CA LEU A 267 13.58 28.15 -34.37
C LEU A 267 14.32 28.81 -35.54
N TYR A 268 15.65 28.74 -35.54
CA TYR A 268 16.49 28.98 -36.71
C TYR A 268 17.29 27.73 -37.12
N THR A 269 17.51 27.55 -38.42
CA THR A 269 18.34 26.46 -38.95
C THR A 269 19.32 27.01 -39.97
N ASP A 270 20.59 27.07 -39.60
CA ASP A 270 21.68 27.40 -40.50
C ASP A 270 22.66 26.23 -40.66
N THR A 271 23.90 26.49 -41.09
CA THR A 271 24.90 25.43 -41.29
C THR A 271 25.64 25.05 -39.99
N TYR A 272 25.46 25.83 -38.92
CA TYR A 272 26.26 25.76 -37.70
C TYR A 272 25.48 25.26 -36.48
N GLY A 273 24.15 25.23 -36.56
CA GLY A 273 23.26 24.42 -35.72
C GLY A 273 23.13 24.90 -34.29
N GLU A 274 21.89 25.07 -33.83
CA GLU A 274 21.62 25.43 -32.44
C GLU A 274 22.05 24.34 -31.48
N GLU A 275 22.42 24.75 -30.27
CA GLU A 275 22.86 23.88 -29.19
C GLU A 275 22.02 24.15 -27.94
N GLY A 276 21.48 23.07 -27.37
CA GLY A 276 20.80 23.07 -26.08
C GLY A 276 21.61 22.30 -25.04
N HIS A 277 21.18 22.40 -23.79
CA HIS A 277 21.76 21.74 -22.64
C HIS A 277 20.67 21.14 -21.76
N TRP A 278 20.87 19.91 -21.31
CA TRP A 278 20.02 19.24 -20.33
C TRP A 278 20.83 18.89 -19.08
N ALA A 279 20.18 18.94 -17.93
CA ALA A 279 20.71 18.48 -16.66
C ALA A 279 19.61 17.81 -15.84
N ILE A 280 19.93 16.69 -15.18
CA ILE A 280 19.02 15.99 -14.25
C ILE A 280 19.56 16.04 -12.82
N TYR A 281 18.65 16.16 -11.86
CA TYR A 281 18.97 16.30 -10.44
C TYR A 281 18.17 15.29 -9.60
N LYS A 282 18.73 14.95 -8.44
CA LYS A 282 18.05 14.20 -7.38
C LYS A 282 18.20 14.97 -6.07
N ASP A 283 17.10 15.38 -5.45
CA ASP A 283 17.05 16.19 -4.23
C ASP A 283 17.94 17.46 -4.33
N GLY A 284 17.97 18.05 -5.53
CA GLY A 284 18.81 19.21 -5.87
C GLY A 284 20.31 18.93 -6.06
N ALA A 285 20.75 17.68 -6.02
CA ALA A 285 22.11 17.27 -6.39
C ALA A 285 22.18 16.87 -7.86
N LEU A 286 23.15 17.40 -8.62
CA LEU A 286 23.34 17.07 -10.03
C LEU A 286 23.68 15.57 -10.20
N VAL A 287 22.87 14.86 -10.99
CA VAL A 287 23.07 13.45 -11.33
C VAL A 287 23.86 13.33 -12.64
N ALA A 288 23.38 13.97 -13.71
CA ALA A 288 24.04 13.98 -15.02
C ALA A 288 23.64 15.23 -15.82
N GLU A 289 24.45 15.58 -16.82
CA GLU A 289 24.22 16.69 -17.74
C GLU A 289 24.81 16.40 -19.12
N GLY A 290 24.31 17.07 -20.16
CA GLY A 290 24.81 16.95 -21.52
C GLY A 290 24.30 18.02 -22.46
N ASP A 291 25.06 18.27 -23.52
CA ASP A 291 24.66 19.18 -24.60
C ASP A 291 24.02 18.40 -25.75
N PHE A 292 23.12 19.05 -26.48
CA PHE A 292 22.42 18.46 -27.62
C PHE A 292 22.29 19.42 -28.80
N THR A 293 22.16 18.84 -29.98
CA THR A 293 21.87 19.55 -31.23
C THR A 293 20.99 18.66 -32.11
N GLU A 294 20.55 19.17 -33.25
CA GLU A 294 19.67 18.47 -34.18
C GLU A 294 20.21 17.10 -34.61
N THR A 295 19.32 16.09 -34.62
CA THR A 295 19.66 14.69 -34.92
C THR A 295 20.22 14.51 -36.33
N THR A 296 19.78 15.35 -37.27
CA THR A 296 20.33 15.45 -38.62
C THR A 296 20.61 16.92 -38.92
N PRO A 297 21.83 17.30 -39.30
CA PRO A 297 22.14 18.69 -39.62
C PRO A 297 21.18 19.29 -40.66
N GLY A 298 20.53 20.40 -40.32
CA GLY A 298 19.50 21.10 -41.05
C GLY A 298 18.07 20.57 -40.90
N SER A 299 17.79 19.64 -39.97
CA SER A 299 16.40 19.21 -39.68
C SER A 299 15.66 20.19 -38.78
N GLY A 300 16.39 20.93 -37.95
CA GLY A 300 15.84 21.78 -36.90
C GLY A 300 15.10 21.02 -35.81
N THR A 301 15.27 19.71 -35.71
CA THR A 301 14.57 18.87 -34.73
C THR A 301 15.44 17.73 -34.22
N GLY A 302 15.15 17.27 -33.02
CA GLY A 302 15.76 16.07 -32.45
C GLY A 302 14.99 15.54 -31.25
N THR A 303 15.42 14.36 -30.80
CA THR A 303 14.94 13.68 -29.60
C THR A 303 16.14 13.22 -28.81
N ILE A 304 16.11 13.42 -27.50
CA ILE A 304 17.17 13.04 -26.57
C ILE A 304 16.57 12.07 -25.55
N ASP A 305 17.17 10.89 -25.43
CA ASP A 305 16.82 9.89 -24.42
C ASP A 305 17.85 9.94 -23.29
N ILE A 306 17.39 10.16 -22.07
CA ILE A 306 18.18 10.20 -20.83
C ILE A 306 17.78 8.97 -20.01
N ASN A 307 18.65 7.97 -19.92
CA ASN A 307 18.42 6.75 -19.16
C ASN A 307 19.73 6.16 -18.62
N GLY A 308 19.62 5.29 -17.61
CA GLY A 308 20.76 4.55 -17.04
C GLY A 308 21.67 5.37 -16.12
N TYR A 309 21.16 6.48 -15.58
CA TYR A 309 21.86 7.33 -14.61
C TYR A 309 21.40 7.11 -13.15
N GLY A 310 20.42 6.23 -12.93
CA GLY A 310 19.72 6.07 -11.66
C GLY A 310 18.59 7.09 -11.52
N ASP A 311 17.92 7.08 -10.38
CA ASP A 311 16.69 7.85 -10.15
C ASP A 311 16.97 9.36 -10.02
N PHE A 312 16.05 10.19 -10.52
CA PHE A 312 16.09 11.65 -10.48
C PHE A 312 14.68 12.24 -10.36
N ASP A 313 14.56 13.44 -9.78
CA ASP A 313 13.31 14.14 -9.51
C ASP A 313 13.13 15.42 -10.34
N GLN A 314 14.13 15.81 -11.12
CA GLN A 314 14.09 17.05 -11.88
C GLN A 314 14.88 16.98 -13.19
N LEU A 315 14.28 17.47 -14.27
CA LEU A 315 14.92 17.77 -15.55
C LEU A 315 14.97 19.29 -15.79
N VAL A 316 16.15 19.81 -16.13
CA VAL A 316 16.37 21.22 -16.51
C VAL A 316 16.85 21.28 -17.94
N LEU A 317 16.18 22.09 -18.76
CA LEU A 317 16.49 22.35 -20.16
C LEU A 317 16.85 23.82 -20.34
N SER A 318 17.97 24.09 -21.02
CA SER A 318 18.49 25.44 -21.27
C SER A 318 19.16 25.51 -22.65
N ALA A 319 19.40 26.72 -23.14
CA ALA A 319 20.09 26.98 -24.40
C ALA A 319 21.56 27.33 -24.19
N ASN A 320 22.38 27.02 -25.19
CA ASN A 320 23.81 27.30 -25.22
C ASN A 320 24.16 28.35 -26.28
N LEU A 321 25.45 28.66 -26.39
CA LEU A 321 25.98 29.35 -27.56
C LEU A 321 26.03 28.36 -28.74
N GLN A 322 25.69 28.80 -29.96
CA GLN A 322 25.82 27.97 -31.16
C GLN A 322 27.21 27.34 -31.31
N THR A 323 27.27 26.20 -32.00
CA THR A 323 28.50 25.41 -32.19
C THR A 323 29.68 26.23 -32.77
N ASP A 324 29.40 27.19 -33.64
CA ASP A 324 30.42 28.06 -34.24
C ASP A 324 30.70 29.35 -33.45
N GLY A 325 29.94 29.57 -32.39
CA GLY A 325 29.99 30.70 -31.50
C GLY A 325 29.54 32.02 -32.12
N THR A 326 28.82 31.99 -33.24
CA THR A 326 28.42 33.22 -33.96
C THR A 326 27.17 33.86 -33.39
N ASP A 327 26.21 33.09 -32.88
CA ASP A 327 25.04 33.59 -32.15
C ASP A 327 24.68 32.78 -30.90
N GLY A 328 23.65 33.24 -30.20
CA GLY A 328 22.93 32.44 -29.21
C GLY A 328 22.13 31.32 -29.87
N SER A 329 21.63 30.39 -29.06
CA SER A 329 20.72 29.37 -29.53
C SER A 329 19.30 29.55 -29.04
N ASP A 330 18.37 29.13 -29.88
CA ASP A 330 16.94 29.14 -29.58
C ASP A 330 16.22 27.87 -30.04
N TYR A 331 15.33 27.38 -29.17
CA TYR A 331 14.51 26.23 -29.48
C TYR A 331 13.27 26.18 -28.62
N MET A 332 12.35 25.29 -28.99
CA MET A 332 11.20 24.92 -28.17
C MET A 332 11.23 23.44 -27.88
N VAL A 333 10.60 23.07 -26.78
CA VAL A 333 10.29 21.68 -26.45
C VAL A 333 8.95 21.35 -27.09
N THR A 334 8.86 20.21 -27.77
CA THR A 334 7.60 19.76 -28.38
C THR A 334 6.92 18.69 -27.55
N ASP A 335 7.71 17.88 -26.86
CA ASP A 335 7.23 16.73 -26.10
C ASP A 335 8.30 16.31 -25.07
N VAL A 336 7.89 15.91 -23.87
CA VAL A 336 8.73 15.23 -22.87
C VAL A 336 7.99 13.98 -22.44
N THR A 337 8.61 12.80 -22.50
CA THR A 337 8.00 11.54 -22.03
C THR A 337 8.88 10.92 -20.97
N PHE A 338 8.27 10.33 -19.94
CA PHE A 338 8.97 9.65 -18.86
C PHE A 338 8.09 8.52 -18.34
N THR A 339 8.69 7.49 -17.75
CA THR A 339 7.93 6.47 -17.04
C THR A 339 7.89 6.84 -15.56
N VAL A 340 6.68 6.92 -15.02
CA VAL A 340 6.45 6.99 -13.57
C VAL A 340 6.44 5.55 -13.07
N PRO A 341 7.34 5.17 -12.14
CA PRO A 341 7.26 3.86 -11.51
C PRO A 341 5.94 3.72 -10.72
N PRO A 342 5.52 2.51 -10.34
CA PRO A 342 4.45 2.37 -9.36
C PRO A 342 4.80 3.23 -8.14
N GLU A 343 3.82 3.92 -7.57
CA GLU A 343 4.04 4.64 -6.33
C GLU A 343 4.53 3.64 -5.28
N ASP A 344 5.61 3.98 -4.57
CA ASP A 344 6.04 3.31 -3.34
C ASP A 344 5.78 4.28 -2.18
N PRO A 345 4.49 4.50 -1.83
CA PRO A 345 4.12 5.27 -0.65
C PRO A 345 4.79 4.64 0.56
N ALA A 346 5.24 5.48 1.50
CA ALA A 346 6.02 4.99 2.62
C ALA A 346 5.20 4.01 3.47
N ASP A 347 5.68 2.75 3.57
CA ASP A 347 5.11 1.63 4.34
C ASP A 347 4.32 2.08 5.60
N GLY A 348 3.03 1.75 5.62
CA GLY A 348 2.04 1.97 6.68
C GLY A 348 1.70 0.69 7.47
N ASP A 349 1.42 0.81 8.77
CA ASP A 349 0.83 -0.33 9.51
C ASP A 349 -0.70 -0.19 9.43
N ASP A 350 -1.34 -0.87 8.49
CA ASP A 350 -2.75 -0.65 8.14
C ASP A 350 -3.74 -1.57 8.84
N SER A 351 -4.99 -1.14 8.93
CA SER A 351 -6.12 -1.90 9.46
C SER A 351 -7.26 -1.93 8.45
N ILE A 352 -7.42 -3.05 7.75
CA ILE A 352 -8.36 -3.19 6.63
C ILE A 352 -9.44 -4.24 6.92
N ASP A 353 -10.71 -3.87 6.71
CA ASP A 353 -11.89 -4.74 6.81
C ASP A 353 -12.70 -4.67 5.49
N GLY A 354 -12.75 -5.78 4.74
CA GLY A 354 -13.50 -5.87 3.47
C GLY A 354 -15.00 -5.75 3.68
N GLY A 355 -15.56 -6.59 4.55
CA GLY A 355 -16.94 -6.53 4.98
C GLY A 355 -17.81 -7.64 4.39
N ASP A 356 -18.87 -7.30 3.67
CA ASP A 356 -19.79 -8.25 3.05
C ASP A 356 -19.59 -8.31 1.53
N GLY A 357 -18.94 -9.34 0.98
CA GLY A 357 -18.87 -9.59 -0.47
C GLY A 357 -17.62 -10.35 -0.86
N ASP A 358 -17.35 -10.47 -2.16
CA ASP A 358 -16.10 -11.12 -2.61
C ASP A 358 -15.06 -10.01 -2.79
N ASP A 359 -14.22 -9.79 -1.77
CA ASP A 359 -13.32 -8.63 -1.68
C ASP A 359 -11.90 -8.94 -2.16
N VAL A 360 -11.15 -7.90 -2.50
CA VAL A 360 -9.73 -7.96 -2.84
C VAL A 360 -8.98 -6.93 -1.98
N ILE A 361 -8.10 -7.40 -1.11
CA ILE A 361 -7.39 -6.58 -0.14
C ILE A 361 -5.89 -6.78 -0.28
N TYR A 362 -5.15 -5.69 -0.39
CA TYR A 362 -3.69 -5.64 -0.37
C TYR A 362 -3.24 -4.73 0.78
N GLY A 363 -2.52 -5.27 1.76
CA GLY A 363 -1.86 -4.48 2.81
C GLY A 363 -0.72 -3.65 2.24
N GLN A 364 0.19 -4.34 1.55
CA GLN A 364 1.40 -3.82 0.89
C GLN A 364 2.59 -3.73 1.84
N GLY A 365 3.07 -2.55 2.23
CA GLY A 365 4.27 -2.41 3.02
C GLY A 365 3.96 -2.05 4.46
N GLY A 366 4.47 -2.79 5.43
CA GLY A 366 4.25 -2.54 6.86
C GLY A 366 3.62 -3.74 7.55
N ASN A 367 3.25 -3.60 8.84
CA ASN A 367 2.68 -4.71 9.62
C ASN A 367 1.16 -4.56 9.71
N ASP A 368 0.46 -5.21 8.80
CA ASP A 368 -0.94 -4.96 8.55
C ASP A 368 -1.87 -5.86 9.34
N THR A 369 -3.10 -5.40 9.52
CA THR A 369 -4.22 -6.20 10.03
C THR A 369 -5.30 -6.28 8.97
N LEU A 370 -5.46 -7.45 8.36
CA LEU A 370 -6.41 -7.68 7.27
C LEU A 370 -7.54 -8.61 7.70
N GLN A 371 -8.78 -8.26 7.35
CA GLN A 371 -9.96 -9.10 7.52
C GLN A 371 -10.80 -9.04 6.23
N GLY A 372 -11.03 -10.20 5.60
CA GLY A 372 -11.90 -10.29 4.43
C GLY A 372 -13.36 -10.03 4.78
N GLY A 373 -13.92 -10.87 5.65
CA GLY A 373 -15.30 -10.74 6.10
C GLY A 373 -16.15 -11.87 5.56
N SER A 374 -17.38 -11.60 5.14
CA SER A 374 -18.27 -12.61 4.54
C SER A 374 -18.10 -12.62 3.03
N GLY A 375 -18.04 -13.80 2.41
CA GLY A 375 -17.83 -13.98 0.98
C GLY A 375 -16.57 -14.76 0.66
N ALA A 376 -16.09 -14.69 -0.57
CA ALA A 376 -14.86 -15.37 -0.99
C ALA A 376 -13.79 -14.32 -1.32
N ASP A 377 -12.93 -14.04 -0.35
CA ASP A 377 -12.02 -12.90 -0.40
C ASP A 377 -10.63 -13.27 -0.90
N THR A 378 -9.91 -12.28 -1.42
CA THR A 378 -8.48 -12.37 -1.72
C THR A 378 -7.72 -11.39 -0.84
N LEU A 379 -6.83 -11.91 0.01
CA LEU A 379 -6.07 -11.12 0.99
C LEU A 379 -4.57 -11.30 0.71
N ASP A 380 -3.83 -10.21 0.60
CA ASP A 380 -2.36 -10.22 0.50
C ASP A 380 -1.77 -9.24 1.51
N GLY A 381 -1.03 -9.74 2.49
CA GLY A 381 -0.35 -8.95 3.52
C GLY A 381 0.72 -8.06 2.89
N GLY A 382 1.69 -8.69 2.23
CA GLY A 382 2.71 -7.99 1.48
C GLY A 382 4.05 -8.11 2.17
N ALA A 383 4.63 -7.01 2.67
CA ALA A 383 5.92 -6.97 3.32
C ALA A 383 5.81 -6.45 4.75
N GLY A 384 6.07 -7.31 5.73
CA GLY A 384 6.05 -7.01 7.16
C GLY A 384 5.47 -8.18 7.92
N ASP A 385 5.31 -8.04 9.24
CA ASP A 385 4.77 -9.11 10.08
C ASP A 385 3.23 -8.96 10.19
N ASP A 386 2.47 -9.59 9.30
CA ASP A 386 1.03 -9.32 9.12
C ASP A 386 0.11 -10.17 10.00
N SER A 387 -1.08 -9.66 10.30
CA SER A 387 -2.15 -10.37 11.00
C SER A 387 -3.40 -10.49 10.12
N ILE A 388 -3.62 -11.67 9.56
CA ILE A 388 -4.67 -11.92 8.57
C ILE A 388 -5.78 -12.81 9.13
N ILE A 389 -7.03 -12.37 9.02
CA ILE A 389 -8.23 -13.14 9.37
C ILE A 389 -8.92 -13.57 8.08
N ALA A 390 -8.99 -14.89 7.86
CA ALA A 390 -9.58 -15.50 6.66
C ALA A 390 -10.77 -16.39 7.03
N GLY A 391 -11.89 -16.20 6.32
CA GLY A 391 -13.15 -16.94 6.41
C GLY A 391 -13.33 -17.98 5.29
N GLU A 392 -14.56 -18.46 5.14
CA GLU A 392 -14.91 -19.56 4.23
C GLU A 392 -14.91 -19.20 2.74
N GLY A 393 -13.83 -19.55 2.05
CA GLY A 393 -13.69 -19.37 0.61
C GLY A 393 -12.51 -18.49 0.25
N ASP A 394 -11.92 -17.86 1.27
CA ASP A 394 -10.85 -16.91 1.12
C ASP A 394 -9.55 -17.55 0.66
N SER A 395 -8.76 -16.73 -0.02
CA SER A 395 -7.37 -16.97 -0.34
C SER A 395 -6.51 -15.89 0.30
N ALA A 396 -5.74 -16.24 1.31
CA ALA A 396 -4.83 -15.33 2.01
C ALA A 396 -3.36 -15.65 1.73
N SER A 397 -2.57 -14.61 1.52
CA SER A 397 -1.11 -14.60 1.39
C SER A 397 -0.54 -13.66 2.45
N GLY A 398 0.51 -14.07 3.16
CA GLY A 398 1.21 -13.22 4.13
C GLY A 398 2.32 -12.43 3.46
N GLY A 399 3.12 -13.10 2.62
CA GLY A 399 4.15 -12.46 1.82
C GLY A 399 5.52 -12.57 2.47
N ALA A 400 6.14 -11.44 2.83
CA ALA A 400 7.47 -11.39 3.40
C ALA A 400 7.43 -10.90 4.84
N GLY A 401 7.87 -11.71 5.79
CA GLY A 401 7.85 -11.38 7.22
C GLY A 401 7.49 -12.58 8.07
N ASP A 402 7.19 -12.38 9.35
CA ASP A 402 6.69 -13.43 10.24
C ASP A 402 5.16 -13.27 10.47
N ASP A 403 4.34 -13.91 9.64
CA ASP A 403 2.89 -13.67 9.55
C ASP A 403 2.04 -14.52 10.50
N TYR A 404 0.83 -14.02 10.80
CA TYR A 404 -0.15 -14.66 11.67
C TYR A 404 -1.54 -14.78 11.02
N PHE A 405 -1.92 -16.00 10.66
CA PHE A 405 -3.24 -16.30 10.09
C PHE A 405 -4.21 -16.83 11.15
N THR A 406 -5.42 -16.28 11.16
CA THR A 406 -6.54 -16.79 11.95
C THR A 406 -7.67 -17.22 11.02
N ILE A 407 -8.19 -18.43 11.23
CA ILE A 407 -9.38 -18.89 10.52
C ILE A 407 -10.64 -18.46 11.27
N GLU A 408 -11.59 -17.82 10.60
CA GLU A 408 -12.92 -17.51 11.15
C GLU A 408 -14.02 -18.35 10.49
N ASP A 409 -15.15 -18.48 11.19
CA ASP A 409 -16.40 -19.02 10.62
C ASP A 409 -17.37 -17.84 10.52
N THR A 410 -17.55 -17.35 9.29
CA THR A 410 -18.38 -16.17 8.98
C THR A 410 -19.86 -16.56 8.90
N GLY A 411 -20.17 -17.86 8.99
CA GLY A 411 -21.52 -18.39 8.89
C GLY A 411 -22.05 -18.46 7.46
N ASP A 412 -21.16 -18.39 6.47
CA ASP A 412 -21.51 -18.35 5.07
C ASP A 412 -22.19 -19.63 4.56
N SER A 413 -23.02 -19.46 3.54
CA SER A 413 -23.82 -20.54 2.97
C SER A 413 -22.99 -21.43 2.05
N GLY A 414 -22.09 -22.24 2.61
CA GLY A 414 -21.20 -23.10 1.83
C GLY A 414 -20.31 -23.96 2.71
N SER A 415 -19.47 -24.76 2.07
CA SER A 415 -18.26 -25.33 2.71
C SER A 415 -17.14 -25.06 1.73
N ASN A 416 -16.95 -23.78 1.41
CA ASN A 416 -15.91 -23.35 0.49
C ASN A 416 -14.57 -23.55 1.16
N ASP A 417 -13.59 -24.01 0.40
CA ASP A 417 -12.28 -24.30 0.95
C ASP A 417 -11.49 -22.99 1.10
N VAL A 418 -10.74 -22.86 2.19
CA VAL A 418 -9.86 -21.71 2.48
C VAL A 418 -8.45 -22.04 1.99
N THR A 419 -7.75 -21.07 1.43
CA THR A 419 -6.34 -21.22 1.01
C THR A 419 -5.48 -20.23 1.78
N ILE A 420 -4.42 -20.72 2.42
CA ILE A 420 -3.46 -19.91 3.16
C ILE A 420 -2.05 -20.14 2.60
N THR A 421 -1.35 -19.06 2.29
CA THR A 421 0.07 -19.07 1.97
C THR A 421 0.75 -18.12 2.93
N GLY A 422 1.71 -18.60 3.72
CA GLY A 422 2.52 -17.72 4.56
C GLY A 422 3.49 -16.93 3.70
N GLY A 423 4.71 -17.43 3.60
CA GLY A 423 5.77 -16.83 2.82
C GLY A 423 6.99 -17.76 2.85
N ASP A 424 8.12 -17.25 2.36
CA ASP A 424 9.45 -17.80 2.68
C ASP A 424 10.51 -16.67 2.79
N ASP A 425 10.13 -15.42 2.50
CA ASP A 425 11.03 -14.27 2.38
C ASP A 425 10.95 -13.40 3.65
N GLY A 426 12.05 -12.73 4.04
CA GLY A 426 12.05 -11.83 5.21
C GLY A 426 12.01 -12.49 6.60
N GLU A 427 11.74 -13.79 6.70
CA GLU A 427 11.45 -14.47 7.97
C GLU A 427 12.59 -14.51 9.01
N THR A 428 12.22 -14.42 10.29
CA THR A 428 13.08 -14.75 11.45
C THR A 428 12.56 -15.90 12.29
N SER A 429 11.24 -16.02 12.39
CA SER A 429 10.49 -17.00 13.18
C SER A 429 9.59 -17.87 12.30
N GLY A 430 9.18 -17.36 11.15
CA GLY A 430 8.26 -17.96 10.17
C GLY A 430 6.81 -17.97 10.61
N ASP A 431 5.93 -18.34 9.71
CA ASP A 431 4.51 -18.02 9.79
C ASP A 431 3.73 -18.95 10.72
N THR A 432 2.61 -18.43 11.24
CA THR A 432 1.76 -19.10 12.20
C THR A 432 0.32 -19.19 11.70
N LEU A 433 -0.22 -20.41 11.60
CA LEU A 433 -1.63 -20.65 11.32
C LEU A 433 -2.38 -21.08 12.58
N ASP A 434 -3.33 -20.26 13.03
CA ASP A 434 -4.28 -20.57 14.09
C ASP A 434 -5.66 -20.91 13.51
N PHE A 435 -6.06 -22.17 13.61
CA PHE A 435 -7.39 -22.63 13.22
C PHE A 435 -8.51 -22.10 14.13
N ASN A 436 -8.20 -21.32 15.16
CA ASN A 436 -9.18 -20.59 15.96
C ASN A 436 -10.30 -21.48 16.53
N GLY A 437 -9.95 -22.72 16.92
CA GLY A 437 -10.93 -23.69 17.41
C GLY A 437 -11.83 -24.35 16.34
N GLN A 438 -11.78 -23.91 15.09
CA GLN A 438 -12.59 -24.43 13.97
C GLN A 438 -12.11 -25.75 13.41
N LEU A 439 -10.94 -26.26 13.81
CA LEU A 439 -10.40 -27.53 13.33
C LEU A 439 -11.24 -28.74 13.76
N ASP A 440 -11.75 -29.53 12.79
CA ASP A 440 -12.23 -30.89 13.03
C ASP A 440 -11.04 -31.79 13.42
N LYS A 441 -11.01 -32.18 14.69
CA LYS A 441 -9.86 -32.81 15.32
C LYS A 441 -9.49 -34.13 14.64
N GLY A 442 -8.25 -34.22 14.19
CA GLY A 442 -7.70 -35.42 13.56
C GLY A 442 -7.80 -35.43 12.03
N THR A 443 -8.26 -34.32 11.42
CA THR A 443 -8.29 -34.14 9.97
C THR A 443 -7.05 -33.41 9.41
N LEU A 444 -6.20 -32.85 10.28
CA LEU A 444 -4.94 -32.21 9.87
C LEU A 444 -4.00 -33.23 9.20
N VAL A 445 -3.65 -32.95 7.95
CA VAL A 445 -2.73 -33.72 7.11
C VAL A 445 -1.61 -32.79 6.65
N ILE A 446 -0.37 -33.10 7.01
CA ILE A 446 0.82 -32.43 6.47
C ILE A 446 1.29 -33.23 5.26
N THR A 447 1.35 -32.60 4.09
CA THR A 447 1.74 -33.20 2.81
C THR A 447 3.18 -32.87 2.43
N ASP A 448 3.71 -31.72 2.86
CA ASP A 448 5.12 -31.35 2.76
C ASP A 448 5.59 -30.68 4.08
N ASP A 449 6.84 -30.92 4.45
CA ASP A 449 7.53 -30.35 5.63
C ASP A 449 9.02 -30.17 5.29
N THR A 450 9.32 -29.93 4.01
CA THR A 450 10.69 -29.77 3.52
C THR A 450 11.16 -28.35 3.80
N GLY A 451 12.28 -28.19 4.51
CA GLY A 451 12.89 -26.88 4.74
C GLY A 451 12.48 -26.18 6.03
N GLY A 452 11.42 -26.64 6.71
CA GLY A 452 10.90 -26.02 7.93
C GLY A 452 9.46 -25.54 7.78
N SER A 453 9.10 -25.24 6.52
CA SER A 453 7.78 -24.85 6.03
C SER A 453 6.86 -26.04 5.81
N LYS A 454 5.61 -25.92 6.27
CA LYS A 454 4.57 -26.96 6.16
C LYS A 454 3.59 -26.62 5.06
N THR A 455 3.35 -27.61 4.20
CA THR A 455 2.19 -27.66 3.33
C THR A 455 1.24 -28.74 3.82
N GLY A 456 -0.06 -28.47 3.83
CA GLY A 456 -1.03 -29.43 4.30
C GLY A 456 -2.46 -29.02 4.05
N SER A 457 -3.35 -29.78 4.66
CA SER A 457 -4.75 -29.43 4.74
C SER A 457 -5.37 -29.88 6.05
N ALA A 458 -6.45 -29.21 6.44
CA ALA A 458 -7.23 -29.57 7.61
C ALA A 458 -8.72 -29.29 7.33
N LYS A 459 -9.63 -30.08 7.91
CA LYS A 459 -11.06 -29.79 7.80
C LYS A 459 -11.53 -28.96 8.96
N LEU A 460 -12.43 -28.03 8.70
CA LEU A 460 -13.12 -27.27 9.73
C LEU A 460 -14.40 -27.98 10.19
N LEU A 461 -15.03 -27.47 11.26
CA LEU A 461 -16.21 -28.06 11.90
C LEU A 461 -17.48 -27.98 11.04
N ASP A 462 -17.57 -26.97 10.19
CA ASP A 462 -18.62 -26.76 9.18
C ASP A 462 -18.50 -27.75 7.99
N GLY A 463 -17.30 -28.29 7.77
CA GLY A 463 -16.97 -29.28 6.74
C GLY A 463 -16.04 -28.77 5.62
N SER A 464 -15.78 -27.46 5.57
CA SER A 464 -14.80 -26.85 4.66
C SER A 464 -13.40 -27.40 4.91
N THR A 465 -12.49 -27.15 3.97
CA THR A 465 -11.09 -27.56 4.06
C THR A 465 -10.20 -26.35 3.95
N VAL A 466 -9.31 -26.15 4.92
CA VAL A 466 -8.20 -25.21 4.80
C VAL A 466 -7.05 -25.95 4.11
N TYR A 467 -6.56 -25.42 3.00
CA TYR A 467 -5.27 -25.77 2.41
C TYR A 467 -4.26 -24.71 2.83
N PHE A 468 -3.08 -25.13 3.26
CA PHE A 468 -2.03 -24.19 3.66
C PHE A 468 -0.67 -24.60 3.12
N SER A 469 0.19 -23.62 2.90
CA SER A 469 1.61 -23.73 2.56
C SER A 469 2.39 -22.58 3.21
N GLY A 470 3.71 -22.70 3.37
CA GLY A 470 4.50 -21.60 3.93
C GLY A 470 4.36 -21.48 5.46
N ILE A 471 4.08 -22.56 6.22
CA ILE A 471 3.78 -22.42 7.67
C ILE A 471 4.81 -23.13 8.57
N GLU A 472 5.48 -22.37 9.44
CA GLU A 472 6.58 -22.84 10.29
C GLU A 472 6.10 -23.28 11.68
N ASN A 473 5.12 -22.63 12.30
CA ASN A 473 4.86 -22.73 13.75
C ASN A 473 3.48 -23.25 14.21
N ILE A 474 3.49 -24.13 15.23
CA ILE A 474 2.34 -24.58 16.06
C ILE A 474 2.84 -24.88 17.53
N ILE A 475 2.33 -24.23 18.61
CA ILE A 475 2.94 -24.23 19.99
C ILE A 475 2.30 -25.19 21.03
N CYS A 476 2.98 -26.16 21.67
CA CYS A 476 2.36 -27.13 22.63
C CYS A 476 3.26 -27.75 23.78
N PHE A 477 2.72 -28.41 24.83
CA PHE A 477 3.45 -29.30 25.80
C PHE A 477 3.48 -30.77 25.36
N THR A 478 4.36 -31.66 25.82
CA THR A 478 4.19 -33.10 25.50
C THR A 478 3.29 -33.87 26.49
N ALA A 479 2.54 -34.88 26.02
CA ALA A 479 1.80 -35.80 26.86
C ALA A 479 2.73 -36.54 27.83
N GLY A 480 2.20 -36.84 28.99
CA GLY A 480 2.94 -37.36 30.13
C GLY A 480 3.54 -36.26 30.98
N THR A 481 3.75 -35.03 30.49
CA THR A 481 4.21 -33.88 31.29
C THR A 481 3.27 -33.67 32.46
N ARG A 482 3.80 -33.60 33.68
CA ARG A 482 3.00 -33.50 34.90
C ARG A 482 2.91 -32.04 35.34
N ILE A 483 1.69 -31.59 35.50
CA ILE A 483 1.35 -30.26 35.95
C ILE A 483 1.07 -30.30 37.45
N ALA A 484 1.54 -29.29 38.18
CA ALA A 484 1.27 -29.15 39.60
C ALA A 484 -0.21 -28.88 39.87
N THR A 485 -0.84 -29.73 40.68
CA THR A 485 -2.22 -29.58 41.16
C THR A 485 -2.26 -29.66 42.68
N PRO A 486 -3.37 -29.31 43.35
CA PRO A 486 -3.51 -29.48 44.81
C PRO A 486 -3.30 -30.91 45.29
N ALA A 487 -3.61 -31.90 44.45
CA ALA A 487 -3.44 -33.32 44.74
C ALA A 487 -2.00 -33.82 44.43
N GLY A 488 -1.10 -32.93 44.01
CA GLY A 488 0.25 -33.23 43.54
C GLY A 488 0.37 -33.15 42.02
N LEU A 489 1.50 -33.61 41.49
CA LEU A 489 1.80 -33.60 40.06
C LEU A 489 0.90 -34.60 39.31
N ARG A 490 0.12 -34.12 38.33
CA ARG A 490 -0.77 -34.94 37.47
C ARG A 490 -0.36 -34.84 36.00
N PRO A 491 -0.35 -35.93 35.21
CA PRO A 491 -0.09 -35.87 33.77
C PRO A 491 -1.10 -34.95 33.07
N ILE A 492 -0.60 -34.12 32.16
CA ILE A 492 -1.36 -33.04 31.52
C ILE A 492 -2.55 -33.59 30.73
N GLU A 493 -2.39 -34.73 30.05
CA GLU A 493 -3.46 -35.42 29.31
C GLU A 493 -4.59 -35.96 30.20
N THR A 494 -4.40 -35.98 31.53
CA THR A 494 -5.44 -36.38 32.49
C THR A 494 -6.18 -35.21 33.10
N LEU A 495 -5.78 -33.97 32.83
CA LEU A 495 -6.47 -32.78 33.29
C LEU A 495 -7.76 -32.60 32.48
N GLY A 496 -8.82 -32.17 33.14
CA GLY A 496 -10.10 -31.81 32.52
C GLY A 496 -10.55 -30.42 32.93
N LEU A 497 -11.62 -29.95 32.30
CA LEU A 497 -12.26 -28.68 32.64
C LEU A 497 -12.57 -28.59 34.14
N GLY A 498 -12.16 -27.48 34.76
CA GLY A 498 -12.35 -27.20 36.18
C GLY A 498 -11.32 -27.84 37.13
N ASP A 499 -10.41 -28.69 36.64
CA ASP A 499 -9.30 -29.17 37.46
C ASP A 499 -8.43 -27.99 37.92
N LEU A 500 -8.10 -27.95 39.22
CA LEU A 500 -7.26 -26.89 39.77
C LEU A 500 -5.78 -27.17 39.48
N VAL A 501 -5.11 -26.21 38.86
CA VAL A 501 -3.67 -26.18 38.63
C VAL A 501 -3.04 -25.10 39.49
N MET A 502 -1.86 -25.38 40.02
CA MET A 502 -1.07 -24.42 40.76
C MET A 502 -0.35 -23.49 39.80
N THR A 503 -0.63 -22.20 39.91
CA THR A 503 0.03 -21.12 39.16
C THR A 503 0.96 -20.33 40.07
N ARG A 504 1.89 -19.60 39.47
CA ARG A 504 2.91 -18.83 40.19
C ARG A 504 2.32 -17.62 40.90
N ASP A 505 1.48 -16.86 40.20
CA ASP A 505 1.08 -15.53 40.65
C ASP A 505 -0.29 -15.55 41.34
N ASN A 506 -1.19 -16.42 40.88
CA ASN A 506 -2.62 -16.36 41.24
C ASN A 506 -3.10 -17.59 42.03
N GLY A 507 -2.18 -18.41 42.54
CA GLY A 507 -2.52 -19.57 43.36
C GLY A 507 -3.16 -20.70 42.57
N LEU A 508 -4.25 -21.28 43.06
CA LEU A 508 -4.91 -22.42 42.39
C LEU A 508 -5.93 -21.91 41.37
N GLN A 509 -5.67 -22.13 40.09
CA GLN A 509 -6.54 -21.71 38.99
C GLN A 509 -7.20 -22.92 38.31
N PRO A 510 -8.50 -22.85 37.99
CA PRO A 510 -9.18 -23.92 37.27
C PRO A 510 -8.79 -23.91 35.79
N VAL A 511 -8.50 -25.09 35.25
CA VAL A 511 -8.34 -25.30 33.81
C VAL A 511 -9.64 -24.90 33.11
N ARG A 512 -9.52 -23.99 32.16
CA ARG A 512 -10.64 -23.48 31.35
C ARG A 512 -10.76 -24.18 30.01
N TRP A 513 -9.67 -24.74 29.49
CA TRP A 513 -9.67 -25.51 28.25
C TRP A 513 -8.42 -26.39 28.13
N ILE A 514 -8.53 -27.50 27.40
CA ILE A 514 -7.45 -28.45 27.14
C ILE A 514 -7.60 -29.17 25.78
N SER A 515 -6.50 -29.36 25.05
CA SER A 515 -6.46 -30.04 23.74
C SER A 515 -5.19 -30.88 23.56
N GLN A 516 -5.18 -31.87 22.64
CA GLN A 516 -4.02 -32.72 22.34
C GLN A 516 -3.93 -33.17 20.87
N SER A 517 -2.70 -33.34 20.36
CA SER A 517 -2.34 -33.73 18.98
C SER A 517 -1.13 -34.68 18.97
N THR A 518 -0.94 -35.58 18.00
CA THR A 518 0.23 -36.50 17.97
C THR A 518 0.96 -36.45 16.63
N VAL A 519 2.28 -36.22 16.68
CA VAL A 519 3.13 -36.02 15.49
C VAL A 519 4.43 -36.84 15.57
N PRO A 520 5.13 -37.10 14.45
CA PRO A 520 6.49 -37.65 14.46
C PRO A 520 7.46 -36.70 15.19
N ALA A 521 8.34 -37.24 16.03
CA ALA A 521 9.36 -36.46 16.73
C ALA A 521 10.61 -36.30 15.84
N ALA A 522 10.53 -35.50 14.78
CA ALA A 522 11.64 -35.24 13.84
C ALA A 522 11.85 -33.73 13.67
N ASP A 523 13.09 -33.34 13.35
CA ASP A 523 13.47 -31.97 12.95
C ASP A 523 12.87 -30.85 13.82
N ASN A 524 12.10 -29.94 13.22
CA ASN A 524 11.41 -28.81 13.84
C ASN A 524 10.27 -29.24 14.80
N LEU A 525 9.73 -30.46 14.68
CA LEU A 525 8.70 -31.03 15.56
C LEU A 525 9.27 -31.88 16.70
N ALA A 526 10.58 -32.16 16.69
CA ALA A 526 11.23 -32.90 17.77
C ALA A 526 11.14 -32.10 19.08
N PRO A 527 10.64 -32.71 20.17
CA PRO A 527 10.50 -32.01 21.43
C PRO A 527 11.85 -31.55 21.95
N ILE A 528 11.85 -30.41 22.65
CA ILE A 528 13.01 -29.94 23.38
C ILE A 528 13.01 -30.60 24.74
N ARG A 529 14.03 -31.42 24.99
CA ARG A 529 14.32 -31.96 26.32
C ARG A 529 15.03 -30.90 27.14
N ILE A 530 14.37 -30.47 28.20
CA ILE A 530 14.94 -29.70 29.31
C ILE A 530 15.29 -30.69 30.41
N LYS A 531 16.58 -30.90 30.66
CA LYS A 531 17.07 -31.88 31.62
C LYS A 531 16.68 -31.52 33.05
N ALA A 532 16.42 -32.55 33.87
CA ALA A 532 16.17 -32.41 35.30
C ALA A 532 17.20 -31.49 35.99
N GLY A 533 16.71 -30.58 36.83
CA GLY A 533 17.47 -29.56 37.55
C GLY A 533 17.60 -28.22 36.82
N GLN A 534 17.19 -28.11 35.55
CA GLN A 534 17.08 -26.81 34.86
C GLN A 534 15.71 -26.18 35.15
N PHE A 535 15.68 -24.86 35.37
CA PHE A 535 14.45 -24.11 35.66
C PHE A 535 13.59 -24.64 36.84
N GLY A 536 14.15 -25.53 37.67
CA GLY A 536 13.40 -26.21 38.74
C GLY A 536 12.76 -27.53 38.33
N ALA A 537 13.00 -28.03 37.11
CA ALA A 537 12.45 -29.30 36.63
C ALA A 537 12.90 -30.49 37.51
N GLU A 538 11.96 -31.25 38.08
CA GLU A 538 12.20 -32.42 38.91
C GLU A 538 12.59 -33.66 38.10
N ARG A 539 12.17 -33.71 36.83
CA ARG A 539 12.60 -34.69 35.83
C ARG A 539 12.82 -34.00 34.50
N ASP A 540 13.33 -34.76 33.52
CA ASP A 540 13.41 -34.27 32.15
C ASP A 540 12.01 -33.87 31.67
N LEU A 541 11.88 -32.60 31.27
CA LEU A 541 10.68 -32.00 30.74
C LEU A 541 10.80 -31.94 29.23
N LEU A 542 9.76 -32.39 28.53
CA LEU A 542 9.64 -32.29 27.08
C LEU A 542 8.55 -31.29 26.73
N VAL A 543 8.90 -30.38 25.83
CA VAL A 543 8.02 -29.32 25.35
C VAL A 543 8.21 -29.15 23.85
N SER A 544 7.22 -28.55 23.17
CA SER A 544 7.43 -28.14 21.78
C SER A 544 8.56 -27.09 21.70
N PRO A 545 9.21 -26.95 20.54
CA PRO A 545 10.30 -25.99 20.38
C PRO A 545 9.97 -24.54 20.72
N GLN A 546 8.77 -24.07 20.40
CA GLN A 546 8.36 -22.70 20.68
C GLN A 546 7.77 -22.50 22.08
N HIS A 547 7.60 -23.57 22.87
CA HIS A 547 7.07 -23.46 24.22
C HIS A 547 7.96 -22.59 25.11
N ARG A 548 7.40 -21.60 25.80
CA ARG A 548 8.19 -20.66 26.59
C ARG A 548 8.34 -21.09 28.05
N MET A 549 9.57 -20.99 28.54
CA MET A 549 9.91 -21.25 29.93
C MET A 549 10.20 -19.94 30.65
N LEU A 550 9.88 -19.87 31.94
CA LEU A 550 10.21 -18.71 32.76
C LEU A 550 11.71 -18.68 33.07
N PHE A 551 12.41 -17.69 32.54
CA PHE A 551 13.77 -17.36 32.93
C PHE A 551 13.75 -16.34 34.08
N THR A 552 14.54 -16.59 35.11
CA THR A 552 14.66 -15.70 36.28
C THR A 552 16.13 -15.43 36.61
N GLY A 553 16.47 -14.19 36.97
CA GLY A 553 17.81 -13.85 37.42
C GLY A 553 18.23 -12.40 37.16
N SER A 554 19.38 -12.01 37.72
CA SER A 554 19.90 -10.64 37.59
C SER A 554 20.20 -10.22 36.16
N GLN A 555 20.45 -11.18 35.25
CA GLN A 555 20.62 -10.89 33.83
C GLN A 555 19.32 -10.41 33.17
N ALA A 556 18.16 -10.98 33.52
CA ALA A 556 16.89 -10.52 33.00
C ALA A 556 16.66 -9.04 33.37
N SER A 557 16.93 -8.67 34.63
CA SER A 557 16.73 -7.30 35.11
C SER A 557 17.69 -6.29 34.48
N LEU A 558 18.91 -6.74 34.14
CA LEU A 558 19.91 -5.87 33.51
C LEU A 558 19.64 -5.66 32.01
N LEU A 559 19.07 -6.66 31.34
CA LEU A 559 18.87 -6.65 29.89
C LEU A 559 17.50 -6.12 29.48
N PHE A 560 16.44 -6.45 30.24
CA PHE A 560 15.05 -6.17 29.86
C PHE A 560 14.33 -5.26 30.85
N GLY A 561 15.01 -4.81 31.92
CA GLY A 561 14.36 -4.09 33.01
C GLY A 561 13.44 -4.95 33.89
N GLU A 562 13.22 -6.21 33.52
CA GLU A 562 12.28 -7.13 34.19
C GLU A 562 12.99 -8.23 34.98
N SER A 563 12.42 -8.65 36.11
CA SER A 563 13.02 -9.71 36.95
C SER A 563 12.79 -11.14 36.44
N GLU A 564 11.79 -11.29 35.57
CA GLU A 564 11.36 -12.57 34.99
C GLU A 564 10.95 -12.32 33.53
N VAL A 565 11.40 -13.19 32.62
CA VAL A 565 11.09 -13.12 31.19
C VAL A 565 10.79 -14.53 30.66
N LEU A 566 9.93 -14.64 29.65
CA LEU A 566 9.62 -15.89 28.96
C LEU A 566 10.58 -16.10 27.80
N VAL A 567 11.13 -17.31 27.68
CA VAL A 567 12.09 -17.66 26.63
C VAL A 567 11.69 -18.98 25.97
N SER A 568 11.56 -19.00 24.65
CA SER A 568 11.23 -20.22 23.88
C SER A 568 12.28 -21.31 24.07
N ALA A 569 11.82 -22.56 24.20
CA ALA A 569 12.68 -23.71 24.46
C ALA A 569 13.78 -23.91 23.42
N VAL A 570 13.47 -23.65 22.14
CA VAL A 570 14.41 -23.72 21.01
C VAL A 570 15.53 -22.69 21.11
N HIS A 571 15.26 -21.51 21.64
CA HIS A 571 16.27 -20.45 21.83
C HIS A 571 17.26 -20.77 22.95
N MET A 572 16.94 -21.72 23.82
CA MET A 572 17.79 -22.13 24.95
C MET A 572 18.63 -23.38 24.68
N LEU A 573 18.60 -23.90 23.44
CA LEU A 573 19.37 -25.08 23.04
C LEU A 573 20.85 -24.97 23.38
N ASN A 574 21.40 -26.03 23.98
CA ASN A 574 22.80 -26.09 24.37
C ASN A 574 23.36 -27.52 24.43
N ASP A 575 24.69 -27.60 24.49
CA ASP A 575 25.44 -28.85 24.44
C ASP A 575 25.36 -29.71 25.70
N ARG A 576 24.47 -29.44 26.64
CA ARG A 576 24.46 -30.17 27.91
C ARG A 576 23.05 -30.51 28.37
N SER A 577 22.26 -29.49 28.71
CA SER A 577 21.06 -29.63 29.51
C SER A 577 19.76 -29.35 28.76
N ILE A 578 19.80 -28.67 27.61
CA ILE A 578 18.61 -28.36 26.81
C ILE A 578 18.89 -28.77 25.37
N ARG A 579 18.23 -29.82 24.88
CA ARG A 579 18.53 -30.43 23.57
C ARG A 579 17.27 -30.89 22.87
N ARG A 580 17.26 -30.83 21.53
CA ARG A 580 16.25 -31.54 20.72
C ARG A 580 16.34 -33.04 21.00
N GLU A 581 15.19 -33.69 21.12
CA GLU A 581 15.07 -35.14 21.28
C GLU A 581 14.31 -35.76 20.11
N PRO A 582 15.00 -36.00 18.98
CA PRO A 582 14.38 -36.67 17.84
C PRO A 582 14.23 -38.18 18.09
N GLY A 583 13.17 -38.77 17.51
CA GLY A 583 12.92 -40.20 17.45
C GLY A 583 11.54 -40.61 17.95
N GLY A 584 10.82 -41.39 17.13
CA GLY A 584 9.48 -41.89 17.47
C GLY A 584 8.37 -40.90 17.16
N THR A 585 7.32 -40.89 17.98
CA THR A 585 6.20 -39.96 17.91
C THR A 585 6.02 -39.26 19.26
N VAL A 586 5.60 -38.01 19.22
CA VAL A 586 5.31 -37.19 20.41
C VAL A 586 3.86 -36.73 20.36
N THR A 587 3.15 -36.86 21.48
CA THR A 587 1.83 -36.25 21.65
C THR A 587 2.02 -34.90 22.31
N TYR A 588 1.44 -33.86 21.75
CA TYR A 588 1.43 -32.49 22.22
C TYR A 588 0.08 -32.13 22.87
N VAL A 589 0.05 -31.29 23.90
CA VAL A 589 -1.10 -30.96 24.76
C VAL A 589 -1.07 -29.47 25.13
N HIS A 590 -2.21 -28.77 25.06
CA HIS A 590 -2.34 -27.36 25.43
C HIS A 590 -3.29 -27.21 26.62
N VAL A 591 -3.07 -26.22 27.48
CA VAL A 591 -3.92 -25.94 28.65
C VAL A 591 -4.07 -24.44 28.86
N LEU A 592 -5.33 -23.99 29.04
CA LEU A 592 -5.71 -22.58 29.17
C LEU A 592 -6.36 -22.29 30.54
N PHE A 593 -6.19 -21.06 31.06
CA PHE A 593 -6.73 -20.59 32.34
C PHE A 593 -7.57 -19.31 32.22
N GLY A 594 -7.94 -18.75 33.38
CA GLY A 594 -8.59 -17.46 33.61
C GLY A 594 -7.85 -16.21 33.11
N GLN A 595 -6.64 -16.39 32.59
CA GLN A 595 -5.71 -15.39 32.04
C GLN A 595 -4.44 -16.17 31.66
N HIS A 596 -3.45 -15.53 31.04
CA HIS A 596 -2.13 -16.15 30.86
C HIS A 596 -1.51 -16.40 32.24
N GLU A 597 -1.29 -17.67 32.59
CA GLU A 597 -0.71 -18.07 33.86
C GLU A 597 0.67 -18.69 33.66
N ILE A 598 1.58 -18.42 34.59
CA ILE A 598 2.79 -19.24 34.73
C ILE A 598 2.45 -20.45 35.58
N ILE A 599 2.54 -21.64 34.98
CA ILE A 599 2.27 -22.92 35.65
C ILE A 599 3.56 -23.69 35.93
N TYR A 600 3.45 -24.73 36.74
CA TYR A 600 4.58 -25.61 37.05
C TYR A 600 4.46 -26.95 36.33
N ALA A 601 5.21 -27.08 35.22
CA ALA A 601 5.37 -28.31 34.46
C ALA A 601 6.64 -29.03 34.93
N GLU A 602 6.47 -30.22 35.53
CA GLU A 602 7.56 -30.94 36.21
C GLU A 602 8.26 -30.13 37.30
N GLY A 603 7.59 -29.15 37.89
CA GLY A 603 8.21 -28.22 38.84
C GLY A 603 8.98 -27.06 38.19
N ALA A 604 9.18 -27.08 36.87
CA ALA A 604 9.68 -25.92 36.14
C ALA A 604 8.55 -24.94 35.82
N ALA A 605 8.82 -23.64 36.01
CA ALA A 605 7.88 -22.60 35.66
C ALA A 605 7.86 -22.39 34.12
N SER A 606 6.68 -22.51 33.51
CA SER A 606 6.46 -22.35 32.07
C SER A 606 5.11 -21.68 31.80
N GLU A 607 4.92 -21.18 30.60
CA GLU A 607 3.64 -20.57 30.21
C GLU A 607 2.51 -21.61 30.15
N SER A 608 1.29 -21.18 30.47
CA SER A 608 0.08 -21.80 29.96
C SER A 608 -0.14 -21.40 28.50
N PHE A 609 -1.05 -22.06 27.80
CA PHE A 609 -1.52 -21.56 26.52
C PHE A 609 -2.07 -20.14 26.73
N HIS A 610 -1.56 -19.19 25.95
CA HIS A 610 -2.03 -17.82 25.93
C HIS A 610 -2.70 -17.59 24.57
N PRO A 611 -4.04 -17.50 24.56
CA PRO A 611 -4.77 -17.19 23.35
C PRO A 611 -4.60 -15.70 23.09
N GLY A 612 -4.28 -15.34 21.85
CA GLY A 612 -4.54 -13.99 21.36
C GLY A 612 -6.04 -13.66 21.42
N ILE A 613 -6.43 -12.42 21.14
CA ILE A 613 -7.84 -12.03 21.00
C ILE A 613 -8.61 -13.01 20.09
N GLN A 614 -7.92 -13.52 19.07
CA GLN A 614 -8.38 -14.54 18.12
C GLN A 614 -8.89 -15.81 18.84
N ALA A 615 -8.09 -16.48 19.68
CA ALA A 615 -8.51 -17.72 20.35
C ALA A 615 -9.60 -17.56 21.45
N VAL A 616 -10.08 -16.34 21.72
CA VAL A 616 -11.28 -16.05 22.53
C VAL A 616 -12.53 -15.90 21.65
N SER A 617 -12.39 -15.33 20.45
CA SER A 617 -13.43 -15.24 19.42
C SER A 617 -13.77 -16.62 18.82
N ALA A 618 -12.80 -17.54 18.78
CA ALA A 618 -12.87 -18.98 18.49
C ALA A 618 -13.98 -19.84 19.15
N LEU A 619 -14.63 -19.32 20.20
CA LEU A 619 -15.44 -20.14 21.09
C LEU A 619 -16.92 -20.05 20.71
N GLU A 620 -17.62 -21.19 20.64
CA GLU A 620 -19.07 -21.24 20.45
C GLU A 620 -19.79 -20.29 21.43
N GLU A 621 -20.81 -19.57 20.96
CA GLU A 621 -21.50 -18.49 21.68
C GLU A 621 -21.86 -18.78 23.16
N PRO A 622 -22.30 -19.99 23.57
CA PRO A 622 -22.55 -20.31 24.99
C PRO A 622 -21.28 -20.40 25.84
N VAL A 623 -20.16 -20.83 25.23
CA VAL A 623 -18.84 -21.01 25.85
C VAL A 623 -18.11 -19.68 25.91
N ARG A 624 -18.22 -18.86 24.87
CA ARG A 624 -17.72 -17.48 24.81
C ARG A 624 -18.42 -16.57 25.83
N GLU A 625 -19.75 -16.66 25.97
CA GLU A 625 -20.49 -15.95 27.04
C GLU A 625 -20.13 -16.46 28.45
N GLU A 626 -19.85 -17.75 28.62
CA GLU A 626 -19.33 -18.27 29.87
C GLU A 626 -17.90 -17.76 30.14
N LEU A 627 -17.04 -17.71 29.13
CA LEU A 627 -15.67 -17.17 29.19
C LEU A 627 -15.69 -15.66 29.54
N PHE A 628 -16.55 -14.86 28.91
CA PHE A 628 -16.74 -13.45 29.23
C PHE A 628 -17.36 -13.21 30.61
N ARG A 629 -18.19 -14.13 31.11
CA ARG A 629 -18.70 -14.09 32.48
C ARG A 629 -17.61 -14.40 33.52
N ILE A 630 -16.61 -15.18 33.12
CA ILE A 630 -15.48 -15.60 33.96
C ILE A 630 -14.34 -14.56 33.93
N MET A 631 -14.11 -13.94 32.77
CA MET A 631 -13.08 -12.93 32.49
C MET A 631 -13.73 -11.70 31.84
N PRO A 632 -14.30 -10.78 32.63
CA PRO A 632 -15.03 -9.62 32.10
C PRO A 632 -14.16 -8.66 31.28
N ASP A 633 -12.84 -8.68 31.52
CA ASP A 633 -11.88 -7.74 30.93
C ASP A 633 -11.57 -8.05 29.44
N LEU A 634 -11.93 -9.25 28.96
CA LEU A 634 -11.87 -9.65 27.54
C LEU A 634 -12.96 -8.97 26.67
N ARG A 635 -13.91 -8.24 27.27
CA ARG A 635 -14.96 -7.51 26.53
C ARG A 635 -14.56 -6.09 26.08
N TRP A 636 -13.42 -5.56 26.54
CA TRP A 636 -13.15 -4.11 26.52
C TRP A 636 -11.75 -3.70 26.05
N HIS A 637 -10.89 -4.64 25.65
CA HIS A 637 -9.56 -4.33 25.11
C HIS A 637 -9.49 -4.75 23.64
N SER A 638 -9.80 -3.79 22.78
CA SER A 638 -9.36 -3.69 21.40
C SER A 638 -7.82 -3.70 21.35
N GLY A 639 -7.22 -4.57 20.54
CA GLY A 639 -5.81 -4.48 20.13
C GLY A 639 -4.73 -5.15 21.00
N GLU A 640 -5.01 -5.63 22.22
CA GLU A 640 -4.01 -6.40 22.99
C GLU A 640 -4.58 -7.78 23.37
N GLY A 641 -4.16 -8.83 22.65
CA GLY A 641 -4.24 -10.22 23.14
C GLY A 641 -3.81 -10.25 24.60
N GLY A 642 -4.75 -10.56 25.51
CA GLY A 642 -4.66 -10.08 26.89
C GLY A 642 -3.31 -10.31 27.56
N ARG A 643 -2.57 -9.23 27.87
CA ARG A 643 -1.20 -9.20 28.44
C ARG A 643 -0.59 -10.55 28.84
N THR A 644 0.46 -10.94 28.14
CA THR A 644 1.28 -12.08 28.54
C THR A 644 1.71 -11.96 30.01
N ALA A 645 1.79 -13.10 30.72
CA ALA A 645 2.13 -13.09 32.14
C ALA A 645 3.48 -12.41 32.40
N ARG A 646 4.41 -12.46 31.45
CA ARG A 646 5.72 -11.79 31.45
C ARG A 646 6.14 -11.45 30.02
N LEU A 647 7.06 -10.50 29.88
CA LEU A 647 7.72 -10.15 28.61
C LEU A 647 8.34 -11.40 27.96
N CYS A 648 8.11 -11.57 26.66
CA CYS A 648 8.64 -12.67 25.86
C CYS A 648 9.89 -12.21 25.12
N ALA A 649 11.02 -12.89 25.33
CA ALA A 649 12.29 -12.54 24.72
C ALA A 649 12.40 -13.10 23.29
N SER A 650 12.80 -12.26 22.34
CA SER A 650 13.15 -12.65 20.97
C SER A 650 14.36 -13.59 20.92
N ARG A 651 14.64 -14.17 19.75
CA ARG A 651 15.80 -15.05 19.53
C ARG A 651 17.12 -14.40 19.93
N HIS A 652 17.31 -13.14 19.53
CA HIS A 652 18.54 -12.38 19.79
C HIS A 652 18.71 -12.07 21.27
N GLU A 653 17.62 -11.71 21.94
CA GLU A 653 17.58 -11.42 23.37
C GLU A 653 17.81 -12.68 24.23
N ALA A 654 17.21 -13.79 23.83
CA ALA A 654 17.41 -15.09 24.46
C ALA A 654 18.89 -15.54 24.43
N ALA A 655 19.61 -15.22 23.35
CA ALA A 655 21.04 -15.52 23.22
C ALA A 655 21.92 -14.78 24.26
N LEU A 656 21.48 -13.61 24.72
CA LEU A 656 22.16 -12.84 25.78
C LEU A 656 21.92 -13.44 27.17
N LEU A 657 20.78 -14.10 27.37
CA LEU A 657 20.40 -14.77 28.61
C LEU A 657 21.04 -16.14 28.77
N VAL A 658 21.09 -16.92 27.67
CA VAL A 658 21.60 -18.30 27.65
C VAL A 658 22.75 -18.37 26.66
N PRO A 659 23.98 -17.98 27.05
CA PRO A 659 25.10 -17.97 26.13
C PRO A 659 25.35 -19.39 25.59
N ARG A 660 25.28 -19.51 24.26
CA ARG A 660 25.58 -20.76 23.56
C ARG A 660 27.00 -21.22 23.91
N ALA A 661 27.18 -22.53 24.09
CA ALA A 661 28.53 -23.07 24.12
C ALA A 661 29.19 -22.81 22.75
N PRO A 662 30.49 -22.48 22.71
CA PRO A 662 31.18 -22.35 21.44
C PRO A 662 31.19 -23.73 20.76
N GLN A 663 30.36 -23.90 19.74
CA GLN A 663 30.58 -24.94 18.74
C GLN A 663 31.25 -24.32 17.53
N ASP A 664 32.20 -25.08 17.01
CA ASP A 664 33.24 -24.71 16.06
C ASP A 664 32.73 -23.98 14.81
N GLN A 665 33.61 -23.10 14.30
CA GLN A 665 33.57 -22.41 13.01
C GLN A 665 33.06 -23.26 11.84
#